data_AF-A0A1E1WU98-F1
#
_entry.id   AF-A0A1E1WU98-F1
#
_cell.length_a   1.000
_cell.length_b   1.000
_cell.length_c   1.000
_cell.angle_alpha   90.00
_cell.angle_beta   90.00
_cell.angle_gamma   90.00
#
_symmetry.space_group_name_H-M   'P 1'
#
loop_
_entity.id
_entity.type
_entity.pdbx_description
1 polymer ?
#
loop_
_entity_poly.entity_id
_entity_poly.type
_entity_poly.pdbx_seq_one_letter_code
_entity_poly.pdbx_strand_id
1 'polypeptide(L)'
;MGDTMHKTCVRVNSADDDEERDVIEDDLPKKNPFIRGSDPRVATCRGRLQTRRCQLNQEINKELRLRAGAENLFKATTNRKLRETVALELSFVNSNLQLLKEQLAELNSSVELYQSDSKECVMPMVPLGLKETKEVDFREPFKDFILEHYSEDAQQYEDAIHDFMDMRQAMRTPVRSTAGVALLFKYYNQLYYIERRFFPPDRSLGVYFEWFDSLTGVPSCQRTVAFEKACVLFNMAGIYTQIGAKQERNTCAGLDGAVDALLRAAGTLRYIHENFTNAPSVDLAADTLLVLGALMTAQARECLFEKLQLQAREACGGGERELRDDLDMCLDLAQESAQLAHVYHQLYDKMQSEGVFNYVPYSWVSLVHVKTEFYKALAHEYCATGLLNAPSATRARERLAAVYAPAGDRSVDNGSAINATSLKFEQDLDITGLGRAHLAEALALYEEALRLQRMCRELRDKEALSRVVRAHLERASHERAALRDEPDFADLVDAPPIQPSSKFQLALTPPDFAQHRVEDLFKSLGPIAVFSAKRHWSAPRLVQLQKHTDQRRESSRRQRNGRIEDYSELNGKRSEKRDRSEDNSTYYNQIIRNDEKYTDDYEKKKLHRVMKQNGVYINSYNNNNNYDYHPKIIDYYSNKSDNVHTENGYDVYSNGKKNNRVRKDPLRRAASEYNVSNAKTDEEGFGFSVRGDAPVIIAAVEPNSLGDIGGMREGDFIISIGERDVKWSSHEEVVRLIQQAGDTLTMRLATPMDKSCVKSSPDIPRQTNSNQGSVSAASTASSGSTAVTARSSARRAPSWNPFRRHTSRDNSSHRGSHTSNVIFR
;
A
#
# COMPACT_ATOMS: atom_id res chain seq x y z
N MET A 1 56.44 -31.17 -22.49
CA MET A 1 57.14 -29.89 -22.23
C MET A 1 56.75 -28.94 -23.36
N GLY A 2 56.15 -27.79 -23.13
CA GLY A 2 55.61 -27.20 -21.89
C GLY A 2 54.57 -26.12 -22.26
N ASP A 3 53.77 -25.66 -21.29
CA ASP A 3 52.60 -24.82 -21.56
C ASP A 3 52.87 -23.47 -22.22
N THR A 4 51.88 -23.00 -22.99
CA THR A 4 51.72 -21.57 -23.31
C THR A 4 50.23 -21.23 -23.32
N MET A 5 49.68 -20.79 -22.19
CA MET A 5 48.26 -20.43 -22.07
C MET A 5 47.89 -19.25 -22.98
N HIS A 6 46.94 -19.45 -23.90
CA HIS A 6 46.28 -18.37 -24.60
C HIS A 6 45.14 -17.79 -23.75
N LYS A 7 45.19 -16.47 -23.50
CA LYS A 7 44.09 -15.72 -22.89
C LYS A 7 43.08 -15.32 -23.97
N THR A 8 42.01 -16.09 -24.13
CA THR A 8 40.93 -15.73 -25.05
C THR A 8 40.16 -14.52 -24.51
N CYS A 9 40.26 -13.37 -25.20
CA CYS A 9 39.45 -12.20 -24.86
C CYS A 9 37.99 -12.46 -25.26
N VAL A 10 37.09 -12.51 -24.28
CA VAL A 10 35.64 -12.48 -24.54
C VAL A 10 35.27 -11.03 -24.87
N ARG A 11 34.90 -10.80 -26.13
CA ARG A 11 34.39 -9.51 -26.59
C ARG A 11 32.97 -9.34 -26.03
N VAL A 12 32.78 -8.36 -25.15
CA VAL A 12 31.43 -7.95 -24.73
C VAL A 12 30.82 -7.21 -25.91
N ASN A 13 29.71 -7.71 -26.44
CA ASN A 13 28.95 -7.00 -27.46
C ASN A 13 28.26 -5.79 -26.83
N SER A 14 28.13 -4.71 -27.60
CA SER A 14 27.37 -3.52 -27.24
C SER A 14 25.90 -3.86 -27.00
N ALA A 15 25.24 -3.13 -26.09
CA ALA A 15 23.86 -3.35 -25.68
C ALA A 15 22.83 -2.58 -26.54
N ASP A 16 23.26 -2.09 -27.71
CA ASP A 16 22.54 -1.10 -28.50
C ASP A 16 21.49 -1.73 -29.46
N ASP A 17 21.50 -3.06 -29.63
CA ASP A 17 20.67 -3.82 -30.58
C ASP A 17 19.37 -4.41 -29.98
N ASP A 18 19.08 -4.20 -28.68
CA ASP A 18 17.98 -4.89 -27.98
C ASP A 18 16.71 -4.03 -27.74
N GLU A 19 16.75 -2.70 -27.82
CA GLU A 19 15.56 -1.86 -27.55
C GLU A 19 14.55 -1.76 -28.71
N GLU A 20 14.89 -2.18 -29.94
CA GLU A 20 13.94 -2.20 -31.08
C GLU A 20 13.19 -3.55 -31.28
N ARG A 21 13.40 -4.56 -30.43
CA ARG A 21 12.82 -5.91 -30.61
C ARG A 21 11.58 -6.24 -29.77
N ASP A 22 11.05 -5.28 -29.01
CA ASP A 22 9.89 -5.46 -28.12
C ASP A 22 8.51 -5.39 -28.83
N VAL A 23 8.46 -5.58 -30.15
CA VAL A 23 7.21 -5.73 -30.94
C VAL A 23 7.17 -7.11 -31.61
N ILE A 24 6.75 -8.11 -30.84
CA ILE A 24 6.28 -9.39 -31.40
C ILE A 24 4.75 -9.33 -31.46
N GLU A 25 4.22 -9.06 -32.66
CA GLU A 25 2.85 -9.45 -32.99
C GLU A 25 2.84 -10.97 -33.21
N ASP A 26 2.07 -11.71 -32.41
CA ASP A 26 1.45 -12.95 -32.86
C ASP A 26 0.22 -13.30 -32.00
N ASP A 27 -0.77 -13.96 -32.60
CA ASP A 27 -2.17 -13.98 -32.12
C ASP A 27 -2.43 -14.78 -30.83
N LEU A 28 -2.93 -14.09 -29.80
CA LEU A 28 -3.79 -14.65 -28.76
C LEU A 28 -4.93 -13.67 -28.41
N PRO A 29 -6.14 -14.17 -28.08
CA PRO A 29 -7.35 -13.33 -28.01
C PRO A 29 -7.28 -12.26 -26.92
N LYS A 30 -7.43 -11.00 -27.34
CA LYS A 30 -7.42 -9.80 -26.50
C LYS A 30 -8.63 -9.78 -25.54
N LYS A 31 -8.46 -10.28 -24.32
CA LYS A 31 -9.43 -10.11 -23.21
C LYS A 31 -8.87 -9.49 -21.93
N ASN A 32 -7.60 -9.70 -21.59
CA ASN A 32 -7.02 -9.19 -20.33
C ASN A 32 -6.29 -7.85 -20.55
N PRO A 33 -6.73 -6.73 -19.95
CA PRO A 33 -6.14 -5.39 -20.14
C PRO A 33 -4.88 -5.14 -19.28
N PHE A 34 -4.23 -6.21 -18.81
CA PHE A 34 -3.14 -6.13 -17.84
C PHE A 34 -1.77 -6.21 -18.51
N ILE A 35 -0.94 -5.21 -18.22
CA ILE A 35 0.48 -5.20 -18.56
C ILE A 35 1.13 -6.35 -17.78
N ARG A 36 1.72 -7.31 -18.49
CA ARG A 36 2.46 -8.41 -17.86
C ARG A 36 3.66 -7.86 -17.06
N GLY A 37 4.01 -8.54 -15.98
CA GLY A 37 5.30 -8.31 -15.31
C GLY A 37 6.47 -8.66 -16.23
N SER A 38 7.69 -8.26 -15.87
CA SER A 38 8.90 -8.67 -16.61
C SER A 38 9.00 -10.20 -16.61
N ASP A 39 9.18 -10.80 -17.79
CA ASP A 39 9.30 -12.26 -17.93
C ASP A 39 10.48 -12.79 -17.09
N PRO A 40 10.24 -13.70 -16.11
CA PRO A 40 11.30 -14.33 -15.32
C PRO A 40 12.36 -15.07 -16.13
N ARG A 41 12.07 -15.44 -17.39
CA ARG A 41 13.01 -16.11 -18.31
C ARG A 41 14.02 -15.16 -18.93
N VAL A 42 13.72 -13.87 -19.01
CA VAL A 42 14.64 -12.83 -19.52
C VAL A 42 15.67 -12.54 -18.44
N ALA A 43 16.71 -13.38 -18.42
CA ALA A 43 17.75 -13.45 -17.39
C ALA A 43 18.75 -12.27 -17.48
N THR A 44 18.25 -11.04 -17.43
CA THR A 44 19.03 -9.80 -17.23
C THR A 44 19.89 -9.90 -15.97
N CYS A 45 20.98 -9.13 -15.88
CA CYS A 45 21.81 -9.11 -14.67
C CYS A 45 21.01 -8.69 -13.42
N ARG A 46 20.05 -7.76 -13.57
CA ARG A 46 19.09 -7.37 -12.51
C ARG A 46 18.15 -8.51 -12.11
N GLY A 47 17.71 -9.33 -13.07
CA GLY A 47 16.95 -10.57 -12.81
C GLY A 47 17.78 -11.63 -12.10
N ARG A 48 19.03 -11.87 -12.53
CA ARG A 48 19.94 -12.84 -11.89
C ARG A 48 20.24 -12.46 -10.43
N LEU A 49 20.48 -11.18 -10.15
CA LEU A 49 20.67 -10.69 -8.78
C LEU A 49 19.42 -10.98 -7.93
N GLN A 50 18.22 -10.66 -8.45
CA GLN A 50 16.94 -10.93 -7.78
C GLN A 50 16.75 -12.43 -7.49
N THR A 51 17.03 -13.32 -8.45
CA THR A 51 16.91 -14.77 -8.28
C THR A 51 17.88 -15.30 -7.22
N ARG A 52 19.14 -14.86 -7.23
CA ARG A 52 20.15 -15.25 -6.22
C ARG A 52 19.77 -14.75 -4.82
N ARG A 53 19.19 -13.55 -4.73
CA ARG A 53 18.70 -12.99 -3.47
C ARG A 53 17.49 -13.76 -2.94
N CYS A 54 16.55 -14.14 -3.81
CA CYS A 54 15.42 -15.01 -3.47
C CYS A 54 15.86 -16.39 -2.96
N GLN A 55 16.93 -16.97 -3.52
CA GLN A 55 17.55 -18.20 -3.01
C GLN A 55 18.10 -18.02 -1.59
N LEU A 56 18.90 -16.97 -1.35
CA LEU A 56 19.41 -16.65 0.00
C LEU A 56 18.27 -16.39 1.00
N ASN A 57 17.20 -15.69 0.59
CA ASN A 57 16.03 -15.44 1.43
C ASN A 57 15.31 -16.74 1.85
N GLN A 58 15.29 -17.76 0.98
CA GLN A 58 14.76 -19.09 1.32
C GLN A 58 15.68 -19.85 2.29
N GLU A 59 17.00 -19.76 2.10
CA GLU A 59 17.99 -20.39 3.00
C GLU A 59 18.00 -19.73 4.39
N ILE A 60 17.94 -18.40 4.47
CA ILE A 60 17.78 -17.64 5.72
C ILE A 60 16.48 -18.05 6.43
N ASN A 61 15.36 -18.16 5.70
CA ASN A 61 14.07 -18.61 6.24
C ASN A 61 14.15 -20.07 6.78
N LYS A 62 14.87 -20.97 6.09
CA LYS A 62 15.13 -22.34 6.55
C LYS A 62 15.97 -22.37 7.84
N GLU A 63 17.12 -21.72 7.85
CA GLU A 63 18.02 -21.72 9.02
C GLU A 63 17.39 -21.01 10.23
N LEU A 64 16.55 -19.97 10.03
CA LEU A 64 15.76 -19.36 11.11
C LEU A 64 14.76 -20.34 11.75
N ARG A 65 14.13 -21.22 10.95
CA ARG A 65 13.24 -22.27 11.49
C ARG A 65 14.03 -23.34 12.25
N LEU A 66 15.19 -23.75 11.73
CA LEU A 66 16.09 -24.69 12.43
C LEU A 66 16.55 -24.09 13.77
N ARG A 67 16.93 -22.81 13.80
CA ARG A 67 17.26 -22.07 15.03
C ARG A 67 16.10 -22.07 16.02
N ALA A 68 14.90 -21.71 15.58
CA ALA A 68 13.71 -21.69 16.45
C ALA A 68 13.37 -23.09 17.01
N GLY A 69 13.51 -24.14 16.20
CA GLY A 69 13.36 -25.52 16.64
C GLY A 69 14.41 -25.93 17.69
N ALA A 70 15.69 -25.67 17.42
CA ALA A 70 16.79 -25.94 18.33
C ALA A 70 16.66 -25.16 19.65
N GLU A 71 16.31 -23.88 19.60
CA GLU A 71 16.07 -23.07 20.80
C GLU A 71 14.90 -23.60 21.63
N ASN A 72 13.80 -24.02 21.01
CA ASN A 72 12.66 -24.59 21.73
C ASN A 72 13.01 -25.95 22.35
N LEU A 73 13.77 -26.80 21.63
CA LEU A 73 14.28 -28.06 22.16
C LEU A 73 15.26 -27.84 23.33
N PHE A 74 16.14 -26.85 23.26
CA PHE A 74 17.06 -26.46 24.33
C PHE A 74 16.31 -25.97 25.58
N LYS A 75 15.25 -25.18 25.39
CA LYS A 75 14.37 -24.68 26.46
C LYS A 75 13.56 -25.81 27.12
N ALA A 76 13.11 -26.80 26.35
CA ALA A 76 12.33 -27.95 26.83
C ALA A 76 13.18 -29.09 27.43
N THR A 77 14.45 -29.22 27.04
CA THR A 77 15.31 -30.36 27.41
C THR A 77 15.92 -30.22 28.80
N THR A 78 15.64 -31.21 29.66
CA THR A 78 16.27 -31.40 30.98
C THR A 78 17.52 -32.31 30.95
N ASN A 79 17.66 -33.16 29.93
CA ASN A 79 18.83 -34.03 29.77
C ASN A 79 20.08 -33.20 29.41
N ARG A 80 21.05 -33.16 30.32
CA ARG A 80 22.30 -32.39 30.16
C ARG A 80 23.04 -32.69 28.85
N LYS A 81 23.23 -33.96 28.47
CA LYS A 81 23.99 -34.32 27.26
C LYS A 81 23.29 -33.83 25.99
N LEU A 82 21.98 -34.06 25.90
CA LEU A 82 21.18 -33.56 24.77
C LEU A 82 21.18 -32.03 24.72
N ARG A 83 21.14 -31.36 25.87
CA ARG A 83 21.22 -29.90 25.97
C ARG A 83 22.58 -29.34 25.52
N GLU A 84 23.67 -30.05 25.82
CA GLU A 84 25.02 -29.74 25.32
C GLU A 84 25.11 -29.94 23.80
N THR A 85 24.56 -31.03 23.24
CA THR A 85 24.46 -31.24 21.78
C THR A 85 23.65 -30.14 21.08
N VAL A 86 22.46 -29.81 21.60
CA VAL A 86 21.59 -28.78 20.99
C VAL A 86 22.21 -27.38 21.10
N ALA A 87 23.07 -27.11 22.09
CA ALA A 87 23.85 -25.86 22.13
C ALA A 87 24.89 -25.78 20.99
N LEU A 88 25.53 -26.90 20.63
CA LEU A 88 26.47 -26.96 19.50
C LEU A 88 25.74 -26.76 18.17
N GLU A 89 24.64 -27.48 17.95
CA GLU A 89 23.77 -27.28 16.76
C GLU A 89 23.28 -25.83 16.65
N LEU A 90 22.86 -25.23 17.76
CA LEU A 90 22.44 -23.82 17.80
C LEU A 90 23.59 -22.87 17.46
N SER A 91 24.84 -23.18 17.84
CA SER A 91 26.01 -22.38 17.44
C SER A 91 26.31 -22.51 15.94
N PHE A 92 26.19 -23.71 15.37
CA PHE A 92 26.37 -23.96 13.94
C PHE A 92 25.33 -23.22 13.08
N VAL A 93 24.04 -23.35 13.42
CA VAL A 93 22.95 -22.64 12.73
C VAL A 93 23.11 -21.11 12.84
N ASN A 94 23.58 -20.59 13.98
CA ASN A 94 23.88 -19.15 14.10
C ASN A 94 25.07 -18.71 13.23
N SER A 95 26.08 -19.56 13.04
CA SER A 95 27.19 -19.31 12.11
C SER A 95 26.71 -19.29 10.65
N ASN A 96 25.88 -20.27 10.25
CA ASN A 96 25.27 -20.30 8.91
C ASN A 96 24.40 -19.06 8.66
N LEU A 97 23.56 -18.67 9.63
CA LEU A 97 22.75 -17.45 9.55
C LEU A 97 23.59 -16.18 9.41
N GLN A 98 24.79 -16.13 10.00
CA GLN A 98 25.70 -15.00 9.85
C GLN A 98 26.29 -14.96 8.43
N LEU A 99 26.80 -16.09 7.92
CA LEU A 99 27.33 -16.19 6.56
C LEU A 99 26.30 -15.83 5.49
N LEU A 100 25.07 -16.35 5.61
CA LEU A 100 23.98 -16.05 4.66
C LEU A 100 23.58 -14.56 4.68
N LYS A 101 23.62 -13.91 5.84
CA LYS A 101 23.38 -12.46 5.96
C LYS A 101 24.51 -11.64 5.34
N GLU A 102 25.76 -12.06 5.49
CA GLU A 102 26.91 -11.39 4.87
C GLU A 102 26.86 -11.51 3.34
N GLN A 103 26.49 -12.68 2.80
CA GLN A 103 26.24 -12.87 1.37
C GLN A 103 25.07 -12.01 0.86
N LEU A 104 23.98 -11.90 1.64
CA LEU A 104 22.85 -11.02 1.29
C LEU A 104 23.26 -9.54 1.32
N ALA A 105 24.05 -9.12 2.31
CA ALA A 105 24.58 -7.76 2.39
C ALA A 105 25.52 -7.43 1.22
N GLU A 106 26.32 -8.40 0.76
CA GLU A 106 27.16 -8.27 -0.44
C GLU A 106 26.32 -8.08 -1.72
N LEU A 107 25.23 -8.84 -1.90
CA LEU A 107 24.30 -8.61 -3.01
C LEU A 107 23.62 -7.23 -2.92
N ASN A 108 23.16 -6.84 -1.72
CA ASN A 108 22.59 -5.51 -1.47
C ASN A 108 23.63 -4.36 -1.57
N SER A 109 24.94 -4.68 -1.66
CA SER A 109 26.03 -3.73 -1.91
C SER A 109 26.35 -3.55 -3.41
N SER A 110 25.69 -4.31 -4.29
CA SER A 110 25.95 -4.31 -5.75
C SER A 110 25.31 -3.12 -6.48
N VAL A 111 25.59 -1.90 -6.02
CA VAL A 111 24.96 -0.65 -6.48
C VAL A 111 25.23 -0.34 -7.96
N GLU A 112 26.37 -0.77 -8.50
CA GLU A 112 26.82 -0.54 -9.88
C GLU A 112 25.80 -1.02 -10.91
N LEU A 113 25.11 -2.13 -10.62
CA LEU A 113 24.10 -2.75 -11.50
C LEU A 113 22.90 -1.83 -11.82
N TYR A 114 22.74 -0.73 -11.10
CA TYR A 114 21.62 0.21 -11.22
C TYR A 114 22.05 1.62 -11.66
N GLN A 115 23.34 1.87 -11.86
CA GLN A 115 23.82 3.17 -12.35
C GLN A 115 23.52 3.30 -13.86
N SER A 116 23.76 4.49 -14.43
CA SER A 116 23.81 4.71 -15.88
C SER A 116 24.94 3.92 -16.53
N ASP A 117 24.72 3.41 -17.74
CA ASP A 117 25.72 2.68 -18.54
C ASP A 117 26.79 3.61 -19.20
N SER A 118 26.93 4.84 -18.71
CA SER A 118 27.90 5.84 -19.18
C SER A 118 29.35 5.44 -18.90
N LYS A 119 30.26 5.90 -19.78
CA LYS A 119 31.71 5.70 -19.68
C LYS A 119 32.38 6.65 -18.67
N GLU A 120 31.67 7.70 -18.25
CA GLU A 120 32.13 8.64 -17.24
C GLU A 120 31.85 8.11 -15.83
N CYS A 121 32.88 8.05 -14.99
CA CYS A 121 32.71 7.63 -13.61
C CYS A 121 32.09 8.77 -12.79
N VAL A 122 30.91 8.51 -12.24
CA VAL A 122 30.19 9.40 -11.31
C VAL A 122 30.11 8.78 -9.91
N MET A 123 29.88 9.62 -8.89
CA MET A 123 29.84 9.22 -7.48
C MET A 123 28.64 8.29 -7.21
N PRO A 124 28.81 6.98 -6.92
CA PRO A 124 27.70 6.01 -7.04
C PRO A 124 26.53 6.30 -6.10
N MET A 125 25.30 6.12 -6.60
CA MET A 125 24.05 6.21 -5.84
C MET A 125 23.66 4.87 -5.24
N VAL A 126 23.02 4.89 -4.06
CA VAL A 126 22.42 3.71 -3.43
C VAL A 126 20.96 3.57 -3.89
N PRO A 127 20.61 2.50 -4.63
CA PRO A 127 19.23 2.10 -4.89
C PRO A 127 18.72 1.17 -3.76
N LEU A 128 17.41 1.12 -3.57
CA LEU A 128 16.77 0.14 -2.70
C LEU A 128 16.40 -1.12 -3.51
N GLY A 129 16.79 -2.28 -3.00
CA GLY A 129 16.25 -3.55 -3.49
C GLY A 129 14.75 -3.65 -3.19
N LEU A 130 13.99 -4.30 -4.08
CA LEU A 130 12.56 -4.52 -3.86
C LEU A 130 12.33 -5.52 -2.71
N LYS A 131 11.13 -5.57 -2.13
CA LYS A 131 10.65 -6.68 -1.30
C LYS A 131 10.11 -7.81 -2.19
N GLU A 132 10.25 -9.04 -1.72
CA GLU A 132 9.75 -10.26 -2.40
C GLU A 132 8.53 -10.81 -1.68
N THR A 133 7.62 -11.47 -2.41
CA THR A 133 6.45 -12.16 -1.83
C THR A 133 6.20 -13.50 -2.51
N LYS A 134 5.63 -14.44 -1.74
CA LYS A 134 5.17 -15.73 -2.25
C LYS A 134 3.89 -15.58 -3.06
N GLU A 135 3.52 -16.66 -3.73
CA GLU A 135 2.20 -16.82 -4.30
C GLU A 135 1.18 -16.95 -3.18
N VAL A 136 -0.01 -16.39 -3.42
CA VAL A 136 -1.15 -16.40 -2.50
C VAL A 136 -2.34 -16.76 -3.37
N ASP A 137 -3.00 -17.87 -3.05
CA ASP A 137 -4.24 -18.26 -3.70
C ASP A 137 -5.40 -17.54 -3.02
N PHE A 138 -6.29 -16.98 -3.85
CA PHE A 138 -7.50 -16.31 -3.41
C PHE A 138 -8.77 -17.03 -3.88
N ARG A 139 -8.64 -18.06 -4.74
CA ARG A 139 -9.76 -18.68 -5.44
C ARG A 139 -10.80 -19.26 -4.48
N GLU A 140 -10.45 -20.31 -3.75
CA GLU A 140 -11.41 -20.92 -2.81
C GLU A 140 -11.83 -19.93 -1.70
N PRO A 141 -10.92 -19.15 -1.05
CA PRO A 141 -11.32 -18.14 -0.07
C PRO A 141 -12.30 -17.06 -0.57
N PHE A 142 -12.22 -16.65 -1.85
CA PHE A 142 -13.18 -15.70 -2.42
C PHE A 142 -14.45 -16.40 -2.90
N LYS A 143 -14.38 -17.63 -3.43
CA LYS A 143 -15.57 -18.41 -3.80
C LYS A 143 -16.44 -18.72 -2.59
N ASP A 144 -15.85 -19.22 -1.51
CA ASP A 144 -16.53 -19.46 -0.23
C ASP A 144 -17.19 -18.18 0.29
N PHE A 145 -16.49 -17.04 0.22
CA PHE A 145 -17.04 -15.77 0.69
C PHE A 145 -18.16 -15.22 -0.19
N ILE A 146 -18.13 -15.43 -1.51
CA ILE A 146 -19.22 -15.04 -2.43
C ILE A 146 -20.47 -15.89 -2.13
N LEU A 147 -20.29 -17.20 -1.99
CA LEU A 147 -21.39 -18.13 -1.70
C LEU A 147 -22.02 -17.86 -0.32
N GLU A 148 -21.22 -17.66 0.72
CA GLU A 148 -21.73 -17.47 2.09
C GLU A 148 -22.21 -16.05 2.38
N HIS A 149 -21.45 -15.01 1.99
CA HIS A 149 -21.74 -13.62 2.38
C HIS A 149 -22.67 -12.91 1.41
N TYR A 150 -22.49 -13.12 0.10
CA TYR A 150 -23.31 -12.50 -0.93
C TYR A 150 -24.50 -13.37 -1.35
N SER A 151 -24.45 -14.69 -1.09
CA SER A 151 -25.46 -15.67 -1.54
C SER A 151 -25.63 -15.68 -3.07
N GLU A 152 -24.51 -15.49 -3.78
CA GLU A 152 -24.40 -15.54 -5.24
C GLU A 152 -23.59 -16.76 -5.69
N ASP A 153 -23.75 -17.17 -6.94
CA ASP A 153 -22.96 -18.26 -7.54
C ASP A 153 -21.52 -17.80 -7.82
N ALA A 154 -20.60 -18.35 -7.03
CA ALA A 154 -19.18 -18.04 -7.10
C ALA A 154 -18.54 -18.37 -8.47
N GLN A 155 -19.12 -19.28 -9.27
CA GLN A 155 -18.58 -19.61 -10.59
C GLN A 155 -18.69 -18.45 -11.60
N GLN A 156 -19.63 -17.53 -11.38
CA GLN A 156 -19.81 -16.32 -12.20
C GLN A 156 -18.69 -15.29 -12.02
N TYR A 157 -17.83 -15.49 -11.01
CA TYR A 157 -16.75 -14.57 -10.62
C TYR A 157 -15.35 -15.14 -10.86
N GLU A 158 -15.22 -16.34 -11.45
CA GLU A 158 -13.92 -17.00 -11.68
C GLU A 158 -12.97 -16.15 -12.56
N ASP A 159 -13.48 -15.48 -13.59
CA ASP A 159 -12.70 -14.56 -14.43
C ASP A 159 -12.16 -13.36 -13.61
N ALA A 160 -12.97 -12.77 -12.73
CA ALA A 160 -12.57 -11.65 -11.88
C ALA A 160 -11.57 -12.06 -10.78
N ILE A 161 -11.67 -13.30 -10.29
CA ILE A 161 -10.69 -13.93 -9.41
C ILE A 161 -9.36 -14.13 -10.16
N HIS A 162 -9.42 -14.68 -11.38
CA HIS A 162 -8.25 -14.90 -12.24
C HIS A 162 -7.52 -13.59 -12.55
N ASP A 163 -8.26 -12.55 -12.95
CA ASP A 163 -7.70 -11.22 -13.25
C ASP A 163 -6.99 -10.58 -12.04
N PHE A 164 -7.55 -10.74 -10.84
CA PHE A 164 -6.89 -10.27 -9.62
C PHE A 164 -5.63 -11.08 -9.28
N MET A 165 -5.66 -12.40 -9.49
CA MET A 165 -4.51 -13.28 -9.28
C MET A 165 -3.39 -13.02 -10.31
N ASP A 166 -3.72 -12.81 -11.57
CA ASP A 166 -2.80 -12.39 -12.64
C ASP A 166 -2.16 -11.03 -12.33
N MET A 167 -2.96 -10.05 -11.90
CA MET A 167 -2.45 -8.73 -11.49
C MET A 167 -1.48 -8.86 -10.31
N ARG A 168 -1.77 -9.72 -9.33
CA ARG A 168 -0.84 -10.02 -8.23
C ARG A 168 0.40 -10.76 -8.71
N GLN A 169 0.29 -11.68 -9.67
CA GLN A 169 1.44 -12.41 -10.19
C GLN A 169 2.37 -11.48 -10.98
N ALA A 170 1.81 -10.57 -11.78
CA ALA A 170 2.56 -9.55 -12.52
C ALA A 170 3.30 -8.58 -11.57
N MET A 171 2.67 -8.12 -10.49
CA MET A 171 3.31 -7.16 -9.56
C MET A 171 4.46 -7.75 -8.72
N ARG A 172 4.62 -9.09 -8.71
CA ARG A 172 5.79 -9.77 -8.10
C ARG A 172 7.07 -9.62 -8.91
N THR A 173 6.97 -9.43 -10.22
CA THR A 173 8.10 -9.13 -11.12
C THR A 173 7.85 -7.83 -11.90
N PRO A 174 7.78 -6.67 -11.20
CA PRO A 174 7.50 -5.40 -11.87
C PRO A 174 8.70 -4.95 -12.71
N VAL A 175 8.43 -4.41 -13.89
CA VAL A 175 9.45 -3.79 -14.75
C VAL A 175 10.10 -2.62 -14.00
N ARG A 176 11.42 -2.46 -14.09
CA ARG A 176 12.18 -1.41 -13.36
C ARG A 176 12.12 -0.06 -14.07
N SER A 177 10.89 0.38 -14.34
CA SER A 177 10.55 1.61 -15.08
C SER A 177 9.20 2.17 -14.59
N THR A 178 8.78 3.31 -15.15
CA THR A 178 7.46 3.93 -14.91
C THR A 178 6.29 2.96 -15.15
N ALA A 179 6.41 2.01 -16.09
CA ALA A 179 5.39 1.00 -16.34
C ALA A 179 5.20 0.03 -15.16
N GLY A 180 6.27 -0.36 -14.46
CA GLY A 180 6.17 -1.19 -13.25
C GLY A 180 5.63 -0.43 -12.04
N VAL A 181 5.93 0.87 -11.94
CA VAL A 181 5.29 1.76 -10.94
C VAL A 181 3.79 1.86 -11.19
N ALA A 182 3.36 2.03 -12.45
CA ALA A 182 1.96 2.05 -12.83
C ALA A 182 1.24 0.71 -12.54
N LEU A 183 1.91 -0.43 -12.74
CA LEU A 183 1.40 -1.76 -12.37
C LEU A 183 1.19 -1.91 -10.86
N LEU A 184 2.17 -1.48 -10.05
CA LEU A 184 2.07 -1.51 -8.58
C LEU A 184 0.97 -0.55 -8.07
N PHE A 185 0.83 0.64 -8.65
CA PHE A 185 -0.30 1.54 -8.36
C PHE A 185 -1.66 0.89 -8.68
N LYS A 186 -1.81 0.26 -9.85
CA LYS A 186 -3.05 -0.45 -10.23
C LYS A 186 -3.40 -1.53 -9.21
N TYR A 187 -2.42 -2.33 -8.78
CA TYR A 187 -2.64 -3.36 -7.76
C TYR A 187 -2.98 -2.76 -6.38
N TYR A 188 -2.25 -1.73 -5.93
CA TYR A 188 -2.56 -1.01 -4.69
C TYR A 188 -3.99 -0.45 -4.68
N ASN A 189 -4.42 0.15 -5.79
CA ASN A 189 -5.77 0.67 -5.95
C ASN A 189 -6.81 -0.46 -6.02
N GLN A 190 -6.51 -1.62 -6.62
CA GLN A 190 -7.43 -2.75 -6.60
C GLN A 190 -7.60 -3.33 -5.18
N LEU A 191 -6.56 -3.31 -4.35
CA LEU A 191 -6.65 -3.69 -2.93
C LEU A 191 -7.58 -2.78 -2.11
N TYR A 192 -8.02 -1.61 -2.59
CA TYR A 192 -9.10 -0.84 -1.94
C TYR A 192 -10.46 -1.56 -2.06
N TYR A 193 -10.77 -2.07 -3.25
CA TYR A 193 -12.03 -2.81 -3.49
C TYR A 193 -12.00 -4.18 -2.82
N ILE A 194 -10.90 -4.92 -2.98
CA ILE A 194 -10.73 -6.27 -2.40
C ILE A 194 -10.87 -6.26 -0.87
N GLU A 195 -10.20 -5.32 -0.18
CA GLU A 195 -10.32 -5.18 1.28
C GLU A 195 -11.79 -4.98 1.71
N ARG A 196 -12.52 -4.11 1.01
CA ARG A 196 -13.91 -3.79 1.34
C ARG A 196 -14.89 -4.90 0.96
N ARG A 197 -14.60 -5.70 -0.07
CA ARG A 197 -15.49 -6.77 -0.55
C ARG A 197 -15.30 -8.11 0.16
N PHE A 198 -14.09 -8.43 0.60
CA PHE A 198 -13.74 -9.76 1.07
C PHE A 198 -13.18 -9.82 2.49
N PHE A 199 -12.66 -8.72 3.06
CA PHE A 199 -11.98 -8.73 4.37
C PHE A 199 -12.86 -8.10 5.47
N PRO A 200 -13.77 -8.87 6.12
CA PRO A 200 -14.53 -8.42 7.28
C PRO A 200 -13.58 -8.17 8.49
N PRO A 201 -13.96 -7.28 9.43
CA PRO A 201 -13.13 -6.99 10.61
C PRO A 201 -13.18 -8.09 11.68
N ASP A 202 -14.24 -8.91 11.67
CA ASP A 202 -14.62 -9.88 12.69
C ASP A 202 -14.44 -11.36 12.25
N ARG A 203 -14.28 -11.62 10.94
CA ARG A 203 -14.01 -12.95 10.38
C ARG A 203 -12.64 -13.01 9.69
N SER A 204 -12.03 -14.20 9.69
CA SER A 204 -10.76 -14.49 9.02
C SER A 204 -11.01 -15.30 7.74
N LEU A 205 -10.57 -14.81 6.58
CA LEU A 205 -10.61 -15.57 5.31
C LEU A 205 -9.61 -16.74 5.25
N GLY A 206 -8.58 -16.74 6.10
CA GLY A 206 -7.46 -17.67 5.97
C GLY A 206 -6.42 -17.28 4.91
N VAL A 207 -6.58 -16.13 4.25
CA VAL A 207 -5.56 -15.51 3.39
C VAL A 207 -4.43 -14.92 4.24
N TYR A 208 -3.18 -15.18 3.85
CA TYR A 208 -1.96 -14.68 4.49
C TYR A 208 -0.99 -14.09 3.47
N PHE A 209 -0.53 -12.87 3.71
CA PHE A 209 0.46 -12.17 2.91
C PHE A 209 1.86 -12.38 3.53
N GLU A 210 2.69 -13.24 2.94
CA GLU A 210 4.10 -13.43 3.33
C GLU A 210 5.02 -12.61 2.41
N TRP A 211 5.78 -11.70 3.01
CA TRP A 211 6.78 -10.86 2.36
C TRP A 211 8.15 -11.03 3.02
N PHE A 212 9.21 -10.90 2.23
CA PHE A 212 10.57 -10.84 2.72
C PHE A 212 11.02 -9.39 2.88
N ASP A 213 11.81 -9.15 3.92
CA ASP A 213 12.46 -7.87 4.21
C ASP A 213 13.57 -7.57 3.17
N SER A 214 13.58 -6.39 2.56
CA SER A 214 14.49 -6.05 1.46
C SER A 214 15.95 -5.89 1.89
N LEU A 215 16.18 -5.56 3.18
CA LEU A 215 17.50 -5.32 3.75
C LEU A 215 18.10 -6.61 4.35
N THR A 216 17.27 -7.36 5.07
CA THR A 216 17.69 -8.48 5.93
C THR A 216 17.25 -9.86 5.44
N GLY A 217 16.36 -9.94 4.43
CA GLY A 217 15.87 -11.19 3.86
C GLY A 217 14.93 -11.99 4.77
N VAL A 218 14.54 -11.43 5.92
CA VAL A 218 13.73 -12.14 6.91
C VAL A 218 12.25 -12.11 6.50
N PRO A 219 11.53 -13.25 6.55
CA PRO A 219 10.11 -13.30 6.23
C PRO A 219 9.25 -12.62 7.31
N SER A 220 8.17 -11.99 6.89
CA SER A 220 7.11 -11.41 7.70
C SER A 220 5.75 -11.78 7.11
N CYS A 221 4.81 -12.19 7.95
CA CYS A 221 3.51 -12.70 7.51
C CYS A 221 2.38 -12.02 8.29
N GLN A 222 1.40 -11.45 7.59
CA GLN A 222 0.17 -10.92 8.17
C GLN A 222 -1.07 -11.28 7.33
N ARG A 223 -2.26 -11.22 7.97
CA ARG A 223 -3.57 -11.32 7.30
C ARG A 223 -4.11 -9.96 6.82
N THR A 224 -3.43 -8.86 7.12
CA THR A 224 -3.95 -7.51 6.92
C THR A 224 -3.64 -7.02 5.49
N VAL A 225 -4.65 -6.52 4.78
CA VAL A 225 -4.44 -5.89 3.46
C VAL A 225 -3.57 -4.62 3.58
N ALA A 226 -3.55 -3.98 4.76
CA ALA A 226 -2.63 -2.91 5.08
C ALA A 226 -1.14 -3.31 4.96
N PHE A 227 -0.77 -4.55 5.32
CA PHE A 227 0.61 -5.02 5.16
C PHE A 227 0.98 -5.21 3.69
N GLU A 228 0.10 -5.85 2.90
CA GLU A 228 0.27 -5.97 1.44
C GLU A 228 0.44 -4.58 0.79
N LYS A 229 -0.42 -3.62 1.15
CA LYS A 229 -0.36 -2.22 0.69
C LYS A 229 0.96 -1.53 1.02
N ALA A 230 1.48 -1.68 2.24
CA ALA A 230 2.76 -1.10 2.64
C ALA A 230 3.94 -1.71 1.85
N CYS A 231 3.95 -3.02 1.64
CA CYS A 231 4.97 -3.70 0.84
C CYS A 231 4.95 -3.29 -0.64
N VAL A 232 3.76 -3.12 -1.22
CA VAL A 232 3.60 -2.64 -2.60
C VAL A 232 4.13 -1.22 -2.75
N LEU A 233 3.81 -0.31 -1.83
CA LEU A 233 4.36 1.06 -1.80
C LEU A 233 5.89 1.07 -1.64
N PHE A 234 6.45 0.19 -0.82
CA PHE A 234 7.90 0.07 -0.67
C PHE A 234 8.56 -0.35 -1.99
N ASN A 235 7.94 -1.28 -2.75
CA ASN A 235 8.43 -1.65 -4.08
C ASN A 235 8.36 -0.49 -5.08
N MET A 236 7.33 0.37 -4.99
CA MET A 236 7.24 1.58 -5.82
C MET A 236 8.36 2.56 -5.51
N ALA A 237 8.62 2.83 -4.22
CA ALA A 237 9.77 3.62 -3.79
C ALA A 237 11.09 3.00 -4.30
N GLY A 238 11.25 1.68 -4.18
CA GLY A 238 12.41 0.95 -4.69
C GLY A 238 12.64 1.12 -6.19
N ILE A 239 11.60 1.00 -7.02
CA ILE A 239 11.72 1.25 -8.47
C ILE A 239 12.09 2.72 -8.73
N TYR A 240 11.49 3.69 -8.03
CA TYR A 240 11.88 5.09 -8.16
C TYR A 240 13.38 5.31 -7.84
N THR A 241 13.94 4.68 -6.80
CA THR A 241 15.39 4.79 -6.53
C THR A 241 16.26 4.19 -7.64
N GLN A 242 15.80 3.11 -8.27
CA GLN A 242 16.51 2.44 -9.38
C GLN A 242 16.40 3.25 -10.69
N ILE A 243 15.28 3.94 -10.93
CA ILE A 243 15.13 4.91 -12.00
C ILE A 243 16.09 6.09 -11.78
N GLY A 244 16.12 6.66 -10.58
CA GLY A 244 17.00 7.80 -10.25
C GLY A 244 18.49 7.47 -10.38
N ALA A 245 18.90 6.24 -10.03
CA ALA A 245 20.28 5.78 -10.20
C ALA A 245 20.69 5.56 -11.68
N LYS A 246 19.76 5.16 -12.57
CA LYS A 246 20.07 4.92 -14.01
C LYS A 246 20.24 6.22 -14.82
N GLN A 247 19.90 7.39 -14.27
CA GLN A 247 19.89 8.65 -15.03
C GLN A 247 21.29 9.14 -15.44
N GLU A 248 21.36 9.80 -16.59
CA GLU A 248 22.58 10.39 -17.15
C GLU A 248 22.91 11.72 -16.47
N ARG A 249 23.72 11.63 -15.40
CA ARG A 249 24.06 12.76 -14.53
C ARG A 249 25.09 13.76 -15.08
N ASN A 250 25.47 13.62 -16.35
CA ASN A 250 26.23 14.62 -17.10
C ASN A 250 25.33 15.58 -17.91
N THR A 251 24.00 15.46 -17.79
CA THR A 251 23.03 16.41 -18.40
C THR A 251 22.09 17.00 -17.35
N CYS A 252 21.69 18.27 -17.53
CA CYS A 252 20.69 18.90 -16.66
C CYS A 252 19.35 18.12 -16.63
N ALA A 253 18.93 17.54 -17.77
CA ALA A 253 17.67 16.80 -17.88
C ALA A 253 17.70 15.45 -17.13
N GLY A 254 18.80 14.70 -17.23
CA GLY A 254 18.99 13.46 -16.46
C GLY A 254 19.06 13.74 -14.96
N LEU A 255 19.70 14.84 -14.55
CA LEU A 255 19.74 15.29 -13.16
C LEU A 255 18.36 15.67 -12.63
N ASP A 256 17.54 16.42 -13.39
CA ASP A 256 16.15 16.72 -13.00
C ASP A 256 15.30 15.44 -12.88
N GLY A 257 15.47 14.48 -13.81
CA GLY A 257 14.83 13.17 -13.74
C GLY A 257 15.27 12.35 -12.52
N ALA A 258 16.53 12.47 -12.10
CA ALA A 258 17.06 11.83 -10.90
C ALA A 258 16.47 12.44 -9.62
N VAL A 259 16.40 13.78 -9.57
CA VAL A 259 15.80 14.54 -8.46
C VAL A 259 14.32 14.18 -8.29
N ASP A 260 13.53 14.21 -9.37
CA ASP A 260 12.10 13.85 -9.32
C ASP A 260 11.90 12.41 -8.83
N ALA A 261 12.65 11.44 -9.38
CA ALA A 261 12.55 10.05 -8.98
C ALA A 261 12.93 9.83 -7.50
N LEU A 262 14.03 10.42 -7.03
CA LEU A 262 14.48 10.31 -5.64
C LEU A 262 13.52 11.00 -4.66
N LEU A 263 12.92 12.13 -5.03
CA LEU A 263 11.91 12.82 -4.21
C LEU A 263 10.55 12.10 -4.18
N ARG A 264 10.17 11.38 -5.25
CA ARG A 264 9.03 10.45 -5.24
C ARG A 264 9.29 9.22 -4.37
N ALA A 265 10.50 8.67 -4.39
CA ALA A 265 10.88 7.59 -3.47
C ALA A 265 10.80 8.06 -2.00
N ALA A 266 11.39 9.22 -1.68
CA ALA A 266 11.34 9.81 -0.35
C ALA A 266 9.92 10.14 0.12
N GLY A 267 9.07 10.71 -0.75
CA GLY A 267 7.66 10.99 -0.46
C GLY A 267 6.81 9.72 -0.28
N THR A 268 7.10 8.65 -1.03
CA THR A 268 6.46 7.35 -0.85
C THR A 268 6.86 6.70 0.48
N LEU A 269 8.14 6.70 0.84
CA LEU A 269 8.61 6.19 2.14
C LEU A 269 8.03 7.00 3.32
N ARG A 270 7.93 8.32 3.18
CA ARG A 270 7.28 9.22 4.14
C ARG A 270 5.79 8.87 4.34
N TYR A 271 5.06 8.65 3.24
CA TYR A 271 3.65 8.23 3.29
C TYR A 271 3.49 6.87 4.00
N ILE A 272 4.40 5.91 3.77
CA ILE A 272 4.38 4.62 4.50
C ILE A 272 4.55 4.85 6.01
N HIS A 273 5.57 5.62 6.42
CA HIS A 273 5.86 5.95 7.82
C HIS A 273 4.65 6.57 8.53
N GLU A 274 3.94 7.49 7.87
CA GLU A 274 2.82 8.24 8.45
C GLU A 274 1.52 7.43 8.53
N ASN A 275 1.32 6.42 7.66
CA ASN A 275 0.05 5.69 7.55
C ASN A 275 0.09 4.24 8.07
N PHE A 276 1.27 3.64 8.27
CA PHE A 276 1.42 2.20 8.58
C PHE A 276 2.26 1.95 9.85
N THR A 277 1.83 2.52 10.97
CA THR A 277 2.61 2.63 12.23
C THR A 277 2.92 1.31 12.98
N ASN A 278 2.48 0.15 12.50
CA ASN A 278 2.65 -1.15 13.16
C ASN A 278 3.29 -2.19 12.20
N ALA A 279 4.45 -1.85 11.66
CA ALA A 279 5.21 -2.68 10.75
C ALA A 279 5.71 -4.00 11.39
N PRO A 280 5.65 -5.15 10.68
CA PRO A 280 6.20 -6.42 11.15
C PRO A 280 7.65 -6.68 10.70
N SER A 281 8.11 -6.01 9.64
CA SER A 281 9.46 -6.12 9.07
C SER A 281 10.28 -4.87 9.35
N VAL A 282 11.60 -4.99 9.30
CA VAL A 282 12.52 -3.91 9.71
C VAL A 282 12.63 -2.85 8.62
N ASP A 283 12.59 -3.23 7.36
CA ASP A 283 12.52 -2.31 6.22
C ASP A 283 11.29 -1.37 6.23
N LEU A 284 10.25 -1.72 7.00
CA LEU A 284 9.05 -0.89 7.23
C LEU A 284 9.03 -0.23 8.64
N ALA A 285 10.06 -0.41 9.46
CA ALA A 285 10.15 0.23 10.77
C ALA A 285 10.36 1.75 10.66
N ALA A 286 9.83 2.52 11.62
CA ALA A 286 9.80 3.99 11.52
C ALA A 286 11.20 4.62 11.35
N ASP A 287 12.16 4.25 12.20
CA ASP A 287 13.55 4.76 12.14
C ASP A 287 14.21 4.40 10.80
N THR A 288 13.97 3.18 10.31
CA THR A 288 14.48 2.70 9.02
C THR A 288 13.88 3.50 7.86
N LEU A 289 12.56 3.69 7.82
CA LEU A 289 11.90 4.51 6.79
C LEU A 289 12.38 5.97 6.80
N LEU A 290 12.66 6.54 7.98
CA LEU A 290 13.25 7.87 8.11
C LEU A 290 14.68 7.94 7.58
N VAL A 291 15.52 6.92 7.84
CA VAL A 291 16.89 6.83 7.29
C VAL A 291 16.89 6.61 5.78
N LEU A 292 16.04 5.71 5.26
CA LEU A 292 15.92 5.49 3.81
C LEU A 292 15.38 6.73 3.09
N GLY A 293 14.41 7.43 3.66
CA GLY A 293 13.91 8.72 3.15
C GLY A 293 14.99 9.81 3.18
N ALA A 294 15.77 9.90 4.26
CA ALA A 294 16.88 10.85 4.38
C ALA A 294 17.99 10.58 3.33
N LEU A 295 18.36 9.31 3.11
CA LEU A 295 19.29 8.88 2.06
C LEU A 295 18.82 9.33 0.67
N MET A 296 17.53 9.16 0.34
CA MET A 296 16.99 9.64 -0.94
C MET A 296 17.03 11.16 -1.06
N THR A 297 16.75 11.91 0.01
CA THR A 297 16.88 13.39 -0.03
C THR A 297 18.34 13.87 -0.11
N ALA A 298 19.30 13.13 0.45
CA ALA A 298 20.73 13.43 0.32
C ALA A 298 21.20 13.22 -1.12
N GLN A 299 20.82 12.10 -1.74
CA GLN A 299 21.09 11.80 -3.15
C GLN A 299 20.40 12.78 -4.11
N ALA A 300 19.19 13.25 -3.79
CA ALA A 300 18.54 14.32 -4.57
C ALA A 300 19.31 15.66 -4.48
N ARG A 301 19.87 15.99 -3.31
CA ARG A 301 20.73 17.17 -3.13
C ARG A 301 22.06 17.05 -3.87
N GLU A 302 22.63 15.85 -3.95
CA GLU A 302 23.80 15.55 -4.78
C GLU A 302 23.54 15.85 -6.27
N CYS A 303 22.42 15.38 -6.82
CA CYS A 303 22.04 15.71 -8.21
C CYS A 303 21.82 17.21 -8.44
N LEU A 304 21.25 17.95 -7.48
CA LEU A 304 21.12 19.41 -7.60
C LEU A 304 22.47 20.15 -7.56
N PHE A 305 23.40 19.66 -6.74
CA PHE A 305 24.76 20.18 -6.70
C PHE A 305 25.54 19.89 -7.99
N GLU A 306 25.45 18.67 -8.52
CA GLU A 306 26.01 18.32 -9.84
C GLU A 306 25.40 19.18 -10.96
N LYS A 307 24.10 19.48 -10.89
CA LYS A 307 23.43 20.38 -11.84
C LYS A 307 23.99 21.81 -11.76
N LEU A 308 24.25 22.31 -10.56
CA LEU A 308 24.91 23.61 -10.38
C LEU A 308 26.34 23.61 -10.94
N GLN A 309 27.10 22.52 -10.78
CA GLN A 309 28.43 22.37 -11.37
C GLN A 309 28.38 22.38 -12.91
N LEU A 310 27.39 21.74 -13.54
CA LEU A 310 27.20 21.81 -15.00
C LEU A 310 26.84 23.22 -15.45
N GLN A 311 25.83 23.85 -14.83
CA GLN A 311 25.38 25.20 -15.20
C GLN A 311 26.49 26.26 -15.00
N ALA A 312 27.32 26.12 -13.96
CA ALA A 312 28.49 26.96 -13.74
C ALA A 312 29.55 26.80 -14.85
N ARG A 313 29.79 25.58 -15.33
CA ARG A 313 30.69 25.31 -16.47
C ARG A 313 30.12 25.83 -17.79
N GLU A 314 28.83 25.61 -18.05
CA GLU A 314 28.12 26.11 -19.24
C GLU A 314 28.15 27.65 -19.32
N ALA A 315 27.99 28.34 -18.19
CA ALA A 315 28.10 29.80 -18.10
C ALA A 315 29.53 30.35 -18.38
N CYS A 316 30.56 29.52 -18.22
CA CYS A 316 31.96 29.87 -18.51
C CYS A 316 32.36 29.50 -19.94
N GLY A 317 31.89 28.36 -20.46
CA GLY A 317 32.30 27.75 -21.73
C GLY A 317 31.99 28.51 -23.03
N GLY A 318 31.63 29.79 -22.95
CA GLY A 318 31.37 30.68 -24.09
C GLY A 318 32.46 31.72 -24.38
N GLY A 319 33.58 31.73 -23.64
CA GLY A 319 34.65 32.72 -23.82
C GLY A 319 35.96 32.35 -23.13
N GLU A 320 36.85 33.33 -22.95
CA GLU A 320 38.19 33.16 -22.35
C GLU A 320 38.17 32.91 -20.83
N ARG A 321 37.00 32.93 -20.19
CA ARG A 321 36.84 32.95 -18.74
C ARG A 321 36.54 31.54 -18.20
N GLU A 322 37.38 31.03 -17.32
CA GLU A 322 37.20 29.74 -16.64
C GLU A 322 36.42 29.90 -15.33
N LEU A 323 35.93 28.78 -14.79
CA LEU A 323 35.20 28.75 -13.51
C LEU A 323 36.00 29.35 -12.34
N ARG A 324 37.32 29.16 -12.34
CA ARG A 324 38.21 29.74 -11.32
C ARG A 324 38.20 31.27 -11.29
N ASP A 325 37.86 31.90 -12.42
CA ASP A 325 37.85 33.37 -12.57
C ASP A 325 36.54 33.98 -12.02
N ASP A 326 35.62 33.18 -11.48
CA ASP A 326 34.40 33.61 -10.79
C ASP A 326 34.38 33.20 -9.30
N LEU A 327 35.06 34.02 -8.50
CA LEU A 327 35.06 33.98 -7.03
C LEU A 327 33.66 33.74 -6.42
N ASP A 328 32.61 34.37 -6.96
CA ASP A 328 31.28 34.28 -6.37
C ASP A 328 30.63 32.92 -6.63
N MET A 329 30.78 32.38 -7.85
CA MET A 329 30.36 31.03 -8.19
C MET A 329 31.17 29.97 -7.44
N CYS A 330 32.49 30.15 -7.30
CA CYS A 330 33.36 29.29 -6.49
C CYS A 330 32.90 29.23 -5.02
N LEU A 331 32.65 30.39 -4.39
CA LEU A 331 32.21 30.41 -2.98
C LEU A 331 30.78 29.89 -2.80
N ASP A 332 29.88 30.09 -3.78
CA ASP A 332 28.54 29.48 -3.75
C ASP A 332 28.61 27.94 -3.89
N LEU A 333 29.43 27.42 -4.81
CA LEU A 333 29.70 25.98 -4.93
C LEU A 333 30.33 25.40 -3.66
N ALA A 334 31.23 26.14 -3.01
CA ALA A 334 31.83 25.75 -1.75
C ALA A 334 30.78 25.59 -0.63
N GLN A 335 29.85 26.55 -0.49
CA GLN A 335 28.79 26.48 0.53
C GLN A 335 27.76 25.38 0.25
N GLU A 336 27.38 25.15 -1.01
CA GLU A 336 26.48 24.05 -1.39
C GLU A 336 27.13 22.67 -1.15
N SER A 337 28.44 22.52 -1.46
CA SER A 337 29.18 21.29 -1.18
C SER A 337 29.32 21.05 0.33
N ALA A 338 29.56 22.09 1.12
CA ALA A 338 29.54 22.01 2.58
C ALA A 338 28.15 21.63 3.13
N GLN A 339 27.06 22.12 2.53
CA GLN A 339 25.70 21.67 2.88
C GLN A 339 25.47 20.19 2.53
N LEU A 340 25.98 19.71 1.39
CA LEU A 340 25.86 18.30 1.00
C LEU A 340 26.65 17.38 1.94
N ALA A 341 27.89 17.77 2.28
CA ALA A 341 28.70 17.08 3.30
C ALA A 341 27.97 17.03 4.66
N HIS A 342 27.43 18.15 5.12
CA HIS A 342 26.68 18.22 6.38
C HIS A 342 25.42 17.33 6.38
N VAL A 343 24.71 17.24 5.24
CA VAL A 343 23.54 16.35 5.10
C VAL A 343 23.95 14.87 5.12
N TYR A 344 25.08 14.51 4.50
CA TYR A 344 25.61 13.14 4.58
C TYR A 344 26.16 12.79 5.98
N HIS A 345 26.76 13.74 6.70
CA HIS A 345 27.16 13.56 8.10
C HIS A 345 25.93 13.30 9.01
N GLN A 346 24.90 14.14 8.92
CA GLN A 346 23.64 13.91 9.64
C GLN A 346 22.97 12.57 9.29
N LEU A 347 23.18 12.05 8.07
CA LEU A 347 22.67 10.74 7.66
C LEU A 347 23.49 9.61 8.28
N TYR A 348 24.82 9.74 8.28
CA TYR A 348 25.74 8.80 8.92
C TYR A 348 25.37 8.58 10.39
N ASP A 349 25.20 9.65 11.17
CA ASP A 349 24.81 9.57 12.58
C ASP A 349 23.50 8.80 12.80
N LYS A 350 22.49 9.05 11.94
CA LYS A 350 21.20 8.35 11.99
C LYS A 350 21.34 6.87 11.64
N MET A 351 22.24 6.52 10.72
CA MET A 351 22.59 5.13 10.40
C MET A 351 23.34 4.41 11.54
N GLN A 352 24.04 5.13 12.43
CA GLN A 352 24.69 4.55 13.63
C GLN A 352 23.71 4.24 14.78
N SER A 353 22.45 4.69 14.71
CA SER A 353 21.46 4.48 15.79
C SER A 353 21.15 3.00 16.05
N GLU A 354 20.87 2.63 17.31
CA GLU A 354 20.62 1.22 17.72
C GLU A 354 19.52 0.53 16.90
N GLY A 355 18.49 1.30 16.48
CA GLY A 355 17.36 0.80 15.70
C GLY A 355 17.67 0.49 14.24
N VAL A 356 18.79 0.99 13.68
CA VAL A 356 19.09 0.93 12.23
C VAL A 356 20.43 0.25 11.92
N PHE A 357 21.46 0.46 12.75
CA PHE A 357 22.85 0.06 12.48
C PHE A 357 23.06 -1.45 12.20
N ASN A 358 22.22 -2.33 12.78
CA ASN A 358 22.35 -3.78 12.59
C ASN A 358 21.63 -4.32 11.36
N TYR A 359 21.04 -3.45 10.53
CA TYR A 359 20.12 -3.82 9.45
C TYR A 359 20.47 -3.18 8.10
N VAL A 360 20.95 -1.94 8.10
CA VAL A 360 21.44 -1.27 6.89
C VAL A 360 22.84 -1.80 6.53
N PRO A 361 23.14 -2.12 5.26
CA PRO A 361 24.46 -2.63 4.87
C PRO A 361 25.60 -1.69 5.27
N TYR A 362 26.65 -2.24 5.88
CA TYR A 362 27.83 -1.49 6.31
C TYR A 362 28.54 -0.75 5.15
N SER A 363 28.44 -1.30 3.94
CA SER A 363 28.89 -0.67 2.70
C SER A 363 28.16 0.64 2.39
N TRP A 364 26.86 0.73 2.67
CA TRP A 364 26.08 1.96 2.48
C TRP A 364 26.49 3.01 3.53
N VAL A 365 26.67 2.59 4.78
CA VAL A 365 27.18 3.45 5.88
C VAL A 365 28.57 3.99 5.54
N SER A 366 29.46 3.12 5.04
CA SER A 366 30.80 3.49 4.60
C SER A 366 30.77 4.43 3.39
N LEU A 367 29.88 4.22 2.43
CA LEU A 367 29.75 5.09 1.25
C LEU A 367 29.24 6.48 1.63
N VAL A 368 28.27 6.58 2.55
CA VAL A 368 27.80 7.86 3.10
C VAL A 368 28.93 8.59 3.83
N HIS A 369 29.80 7.88 4.57
CA HIS A 369 30.97 8.47 5.21
C HIS A 369 32.01 8.97 4.18
N VAL A 370 32.30 8.17 3.14
CA VAL A 370 33.18 8.59 2.03
C VAL A 370 32.62 9.82 1.29
N LYS A 371 31.29 9.89 1.08
CA LYS A 371 30.63 11.07 0.51
C LYS A 371 30.74 12.29 1.44
N THR A 372 30.64 12.11 2.76
CA THR A 372 30.81 13.20 3.73
C THR A 372 32.19 13.87 3.56
N GLU A 373 33.26 13.09 3.61
CA GLU A 373 34.62 13.63 3.48
C GLU A 373 34.92 14.14 2.06
N PHE A 374 34.41 13.46 1.01
CA PHE A 374 34.56 13.93 -0.38
C PHE A 374 33.88 15.29 -0.63
N TYR A 375 32.65 15.50 -0.17
CA TYR A 375 31.96 16.78 -0.36
C TYR A 375 32.47 17.88 0.58
N LYS A 376 33.07 17.52 1.73
CA LYS A 376 33.82 18.47 2.57
C LYS A 376 35.13 18.89 1.88
N ALA A 377 35.88 17.94 1.33
CA ALA A 377 37.08 18.21 0.53
C ALA A 377 36.77 19.12 -0.67
N LEU A 378 35.68 18.84 -1.39
CA LEU A 378 35.23 19.63 -2.55
C LEU A 378 34.76 21.03 -2.18
N ALA A 379 34.19 21.23 -0.98
CA ALA A 379 33.92 22.57 -0.47
C ALA A 379 35.22 23.37 -0.30
N HIS A 380 36.28 22.72 0.20
CA HIS A 380 37.59 23.32 0.38
C HIS A 380 38.36 23.50 -0.95
N GLU A 381 38.24 22.60 -1.94
CA GLU A 381 38.73 22.78 -3.32
C GLU A 381 38.13 24.07 -3.91
N TYR A 382 36.80 24.20 -3.93
CA TYR A 382 36.14 25.38 -4.49
C TYR A 382 36.44 26.69 -3.74
N CYS A 383 36.58 26.64 -2.41
CA CYS A 383 37.02 27.80 -1.63
C CYS A 383 38.44 28.23 -2.02
N ALA A 384 39.38 27.27 -2.06
CA ALA A 384 40.76 27.53 -2.44
C ALA A 384 40.87 28.13 -3.84
N THR A 385 40.32 27.47 -4.86
CA THR A 385 40.39 27.93 -6.25
C THR A 385 39.79 29.34 -6.41
N GLY A 386 38.67 29.64 -5.73
CA GLY A 386 38.06 30.97 -5.77
C GLY A 386 38.90 32.07 -5.11
N LEU A 387 39.58 31.76 -4.00
CA LEU A 387 40.45 32.71 -3.30
C LEU A 387 41.79 32.94 -4.00
N LEU A 388 42.41 31.87 -4.52
CA LEU A 388 43.69 31.92 -5.22
C LEU A 388 43.63 32.70 -6.54
N ASN A 389 42.46 32.72 -7.19
CA ASN A 389 42.20 33.43 -8.43
C ASN A 389 41.35 34.71 -8.22
N ALA A 390 41.23 35.21 -6.98
CA ALA A 390 40.34 36.32 -6.63
C ALA A 390 40.78 37.65 -7.29
N PRO A 391 39.97 38.28 -8.17
CA PRO A 391 40.36 39.51 -8.88
C PRO A 391 40.38 40.78 -8.00
N SER A 392 39.92 40.68 -6.74
CA SER A 392 39.99 41.77 -5.76
C SER A 392 39.96 41.22 -4.34
N ALA A 393 40.99 41.57 -3.56
CA ALA A 393 41.09 41.22 -2.15
C ALA A 393 39.90 41.77 -1.31
N THR A 394 39.30 42.88 -1.71
CA THR A 394 38.16 43.47 -0.99
C THR A 394 36.88 42.64 -1.16
N ARG A 395 36.53 42.29 -2.41
CA ARG A 395 35.37 41.43 -2.73
C ARG A 395 35.50 40.04 -2.09
N ALA A 396 36.71 39.49 -2.04
CA ALA A 396 37.00 38.25 -1.34
C ALA A 396 36.70 38.36 0.17
N ARG A 397 37.21 39.38 0.88
CA ARG A 397 36.91 39.57 2.32
C ARG A 397 35.41 39.75 2.59
N GLU A 398 34.72 40.54 1.77
CA GLU A 398 33.25 40.75 1.87
C GLU A 398 32.47 39.44 1.75
N ARG A 399 32.83 38.57 0.81
CA ARG A 399 32.16 37.28 0.62
C ARG A 399 32.58 36.23 1.63
N LEU A 400 33.84 36.22 2.06
CA LEU A 400 34.32 35.34 3.12
C LEU A 400 33.58 35.54 4.45
N ALA A 401 33.17 36.76 4.78
CA ALA A 401 32.30 37.01 5.93
C ALA A 401 31.01 36.16 5.85
N ALA A 402 30.38 36.03 4.68
CA ALA A 402 29.19 35.19 4.48
C ALA A 402 29.49 33.67 4.43
N VAL A 403 30.74 33.29 4.16
CA VAL A 403 31.23 31.89 4.12
C VAL A 403 31.53 31.35 5.52
N TYR A 404 31.99 32.20 6.45
CA TYR A 404 32.32 31.78 7.82
C TYR A 404 31.34 32.25 8.90
N ALA A 405 30.46 33.23 8.64
CA ALA A 405 29.48 33.69 9.63
C ALA A 405 28.47 32.57 9.98
N PRO A 406 28.28 32.24 11.28
CA PRO A 406 27.35 31.20 11.69
C PRO A 406 25.90 31.60 11.38
N ALA A 407 25.09 30.61 11.00
CA ALA A 407 23.74 30.84 10.46
C ALA A 407 22.75 31.58 11.38
N GLY A 408 23.04 31.70 12.68
CA GLY A 408 22.19 32.40 13.65
C GLY A 408 22.26 33.93 13.60
N ASP A 409 23.27 34.51 12.94
CA ASP A 409 23.55 35.96 13.01
C ASP A 409 22.95 36.76 11.83
N ARG A 410 22.10 36.12 11.02
CA ARG A 410 21.52 36.71 9.79
C ARG A 410 20.13 37.35 9.98
N SER A 411 19.63 37.49 11.21
CA SER A 411 18.23 37.92 11.44
C SER A 411 17.94 38.69 12.74
N VAL A 412 18.58 39.84 12.96
CA VAL A 412 17.97 40.95 13.71
C VAL A 412 18.29 42.29 13.03
N ASP A 413 17.35 42.84 12.27
CA ASP A 413 17.35 44.26 11.94
C ASP A 413 16.76 45.04 13.13
N ASN A 414 17.65 45.47 14.04
CA ASN A 414 17.43 46.53 15.03
C ASN A 414 18.77 46.86 15.71
N GLY A 415 19.09 48.16 15.82
CA GLY A 415 20.45 48.62 16.11
C GLY A 415 20.99 48.26 17.50
N SER A 416 21.73 47.15 17.60
CA SER A 416 22.61 46.81 18.73
C SER A 416 23.76 45.89 18.29
N ALA A 417 24.67 46.40 17.46
CA ALA A 417 25.83 45.65 17.01
C ALA A 417 26.84 45.40 18.16
N ILE A 418 26.84 44.18 18.71
CA ILE A 418 27.87 43.61 19.61
C ILE A 418 27.68 42.08 19.66
N ASN A 419 28.78 41.32 19.73
CA ASN A 419 28.84 39.86 19.89
C ASN A 419 28.49 38.95 18.69
N ALA A 420 28.62 39.45 17.46
CA ALA A 420 29.12 38.56 16.39
C ALA A 420 30.53 38.07 16.78
N THR A 421 30.79 36.75 16.79
CA THR A 421 32.09 36.21 17.19
C THR A 421 33.16 36.62 16.18
N SER A 422 33.89 37.70 16.48
CA SER A 422 34.87 38.26 15.57
C SER A 422 36.07 37.33 15.38
N LEU A 423 36.02 36.51 14.32
CA LEU A 423 37.17 36.49 13.42
C LEU A 423 37.46 37.94 13.06
N LYS A 424 38.47 38.52 13.71
CA LYS A 424 39.02 39.79 13.27
C LYS A 424 39.67 39.53 11.93
N PHE A 425 38.94 39.82 10.86
CA PHE A 425 39.51 40.05 9.54
C PHE A 425 40.28 41.38 9.62
N GLU A 426 41.47 41.31 10.24
CA GLU A 426 42.43 42.40 10.27
C GLU A 426 42.81 42.76 8.83
N GLN A 427 43.22 44.00 8.59
CA GLN A 427 43.37 44.53 7.23
C GLN A 427 44.42 43.74 6.40
N ASP A 428 45.32 43.05 7.11
CA ASP A 428 46.43 42.24 6.62
C ASP A 428 46.09 40.74 6.42
N LEU A 429 44.81 40.32 6.43
CA LEU A 429 44.46 38.92 6.18
C LEU A 429 44.90 38.47 4.77
N ASP A 430 45.89 37.57 4.74
CA ASP A 430 46.42 36.94 3.53
C ASP A 430 45.42 35.95 2.93
N ILE A 431 44.81 36.35 1.82
CA ILE A 431 43.84 35.56 1.05
C ILE A 431 44.54 34.43 0.28
N THR A 432 45.80 34.61 -0.12
CA THR A 432 46.58 33.60 -0.84
C THR A 432 47.02 32.49 0.12
N GLY A 433 47.49 32.84 1.32
CA GLY A 433 47.75 31.91 2.41
C GLY A 433 46.49 31.15 2.84
N LEU A 434 45.36 31.85 3.01
CA LEU A 434 44.06 31.22 3.32
C LEU A 434 43.60 30.27 2.20
N GLY A 435 43.81 30.62 0.93
CA GLY A 435 43.56 29.74 -0.22
C GLY A 435 44.43 28.47 -0.17
N ARG A 436 45.72 28.59 0.17
CA ARG A 436 46.63 27.45 0.36
C ARG A 436 46.24 26.55 1.54
N ALA A 437 45.76 27.15 2.63
CA ALA A 437 45.25 26.42 3.79
C ALA A 437 44.01 25.59 3.42
N HIS A 438 43.02 26.20 2.74
CA HIS A 438 41.86 25.47 2.22
C HIS A 438 42.29 24.34 1.27
N LEU A 439 43.26 24.57 0.38
CA LEU A 439 43.75 23.56 -0.55
C LEU A 439 44.46 22.39 0.17
N ALA A 440 45.18 22.65 1.26
CA ALA A 440 45.80 21.61 2.09
C ALA A 440 44.75 20.73 2.79
N GLU A 441 43.72 21.32 3.39
CA GLU A 441 42.60 20.60 4.00
C GLU A 441 41.82 19.80 2.94
N ALA A 442 41.61 20.34 1.72
CA ALA A 442 40.98 19.60 0.63
C ALA A 442 41.76 18.31 0.27
N LEU A 443 43.09 18.39 0.16
CA LEU A 443 43.95 17.23 -0.12
C LEU A 443 43.87 16.17 0.99
N ALA A 444 43.98 16.59 2.26
CA ALA A 444 43.91 15.69 3.41
C ALA A 444 42.55 14.94 3.47
N LEU A 445 41.45 15.63 3.19
CA LEU A 445 40.12 15.04 3.17
C LEU A 445 39.88 14.09 1.97
N TYR A 446 40.50 14.35 0.82
CA TYR A 446 40.49 13.40 -0.30
C TYR A 446 41.30 12.13 0.01
N GLU A 447 42.44 12.24 0.69
CA GLU A 447 43.19 11.08 1.16
C GLU A 447 42.41 10.26 2.20
N GLU A 448 41.69 10.93 3.11
CA GLU A 448 40.81 10.30 4.10
C GLU A 448 39.61 9.62 3.45
N ALA A 449 38.95 10.24 2.47
CA ALA A 449 37.89 9.61 1.68
C ALA A 449 38.38 8.32 0.99
N LEU A 450 39.59 8.33 0.41
CA LEU A 450 40.23 7.13 -0.13
C LEU A 450 40.61 6.13 0.99
N ARG A 451 40.98 6.58 2.19
CA ARG A 451 41.28 5.69 3.34
C ARG A 451 40.02 4.96 3.80
N LEU A 452 38.93 5.68 4.02
CA LEU A 452 37.61 5.14 4.36
C LEU A 452 37.14 4.12 3.31
N GLN A 453 37.28 4.45 2.02
CA GLN A 453 36.99 3.52 0.93
C GLN A 453 37.80 2.22 1.05
N ARG A 454 39.13 2.32 1.23
CA ARG A 454 40.04 1.15 1.36
C ARG A 454 39.74 0.29 2.58
N MET A 455 39.17 0.85 3.65
CA MET A 455 38.79 0.12 4.87
C MET A 455 37.52 -0.71 4.71
N CYS A 456 36.58 -0.33 3.85
CA CYS A 456 35.39 -1.13 3.56
C CYS A 456 35.70 -2.17 2.46
N ARG A 457 35.49 -3.47 2.76
CA ARG A 457 35.73 -4.59 1.84
C ARG A 457 34.95 -4.42 0.53
N GLU A 458 33.69 -4.01 0.63
CA GLU A 458 32.76 -3.87 -0.47
C GLU A 458 33.01 -2.63 -1.34
N LEU A 459 33.74 -1.62 -0.83
CA LEU A 459 34.02 -0.36 -1.55
C LEU A 459 35.44 -0.26 -2.11
N ARG A 460 36.39 -1.02 -1.55
CA ARG A 460 37.81 -0.98 -1.95
C ARG A 460 38.02 -1.12 -3.46
N ASP A 461 37.31 -2.06 -4.07
CA ASP A 461 37.49 -2.44 -5.47
C ASP A 461 36.50 -1.73 -6.43
N LYS A 462 35.79 -0.70 -5.94
CA LYS A 462 34.86 0.11 -6.74
C LYS A 462 35.62 1.15 -7.56
N GLU A 463 35.89 0.82 -8.82
CA GLU A 463 36.71 1.65 -9.71
C GLU A 463 36.12 3.05 -9.90
N ALA A 464 34.81 3.17 -10.12
CA ALA A 464 34.17 4.47 -10.37
C ALA A 464 34.35 5.45 -9.20
N LEU A 465 34.09 4.99 -7.96
CA LEU A 465 34.35 5.75 -6.73
C LEU A 465 35.83 6.14 -6.61
N SER A 466 36.73 5.18 -6.84
CA SER A 466 38.18 5.41 -6.81
C SER A 466 38.63 6.47 -7.82
N ARG A 467 38.05 6.47 -9.03
CA ARG A 467 38.38 7.40 -10.12
C ARG A 467 37.85 8.80 -9.88
N VAL A 468 36.64 8.95 -9.35
CA VAL A 468 36.07 10.26 -8.97
C VAL A 468 36.95 10.93 -7.92
N VAL A 469 37.24 10.26 -6.81
CA VAL A 469 38.00 10.87 -5.71
C VAL A 469 39.44 11.19 -6.13
N ARG A 470 40.11 10.30 -6.89
CA ARG A 470 41.46 10.59 -7.42
C ARG A 470 41.45 11.73 -8.43
N ALA A 471 40.47 11.81 -9.34
CA ALA A 471 40.41 12.88 -10.34
C ALA A 471 40.27 14.28 -9.72
N HIS A 472 39.74 14.39 -8.49
CA HIS A 472 39.79 15.62 -7.70
C HIS A 472 41.15 15.80 -7.00
N LEU A 473 41.65 14.77 -6.31
CA LEU A 473 42.94 14.78 -5.61
C LEU A 473 44.10 15.21 -6.52
N GLU A 474 44.20 14.68 -7.74
CA GLU A 474 45.25 15.03 -8.70
C GLU A 474 45.14 16.50 -9.16
N ARG A 475 43.93 17.03 -9.37
CA ARG A 475 43.74 18.46 -9.75
C ARG A 475 44.14 19.40 -8.62
N ALA A 476 43.66 19.14 -7.40
CA ALA A 476 44.04 19.92 -6.22
C ALA A 476 45.57 19.82 -5.94
N SER A 477 46.18 18.67 -6.24
CA SER A 477 47.64 18.47 -6.13
C SER A 477 48.41 19.28 -7.17
N HIS A 478 47.93 19.33 -8.42
CA HIS A 478 48.49 20.19 -9.45
C HIS A 478 48.33 21.69 -9.12
N GLU A 479 47.17 22.11 -8.59
CA GLU A 479 46.96 23.50 -8.15
C GLU A 479 47.91 23.86 -6.99
N ARG A 480 48.09 22.99 -5.97
CA ARG A 480 49.05 23.25 -4.89
C ARG A 480 50.51 23.24 -5.38
N ALA A 481 50.84 22.39 -6.35
CA ALA A 481 52.19 22.34 -6.93
C ALA A 481 52.55 23.61 -7.71
N ALA A 482 51.58 24.31 -8.30
CA ALA A 482 51.79 25.57 -9.02
C ALA A 482 52.08 26.79 -8.12
N LEU A 483 51.85 26.68 -6.80
CA LEU A 483 51.97 27.79 -5.83
C LEU A 483 53.32 27.80 -5.08
N ARG A 484 54.27 26.94 -5.48
CA ARG A 484 55.39 26.47 -4.65
C ARG A 484 56.63 27.38 -4.60
N ASP A 485 56.66 28.47 -5.36
CA ASP A 485 57.78 29.42 -5.40
C ASP A 485 57.70 30.55 -4.34
N GLU A 486 56.65 30.54 -3.52
CA GLU A 486 56.34 31.54 -2.49
C GLU A 486 56.43 30.92 -1.08
N PRO A 487 57.01 31.60 -0.07
CA PRO A 487 57.56 30.98 1.14
C PRO A 487 56.54 30.26 2.05
N ASP A 488 57.00 29.16 2.65
CA ASP A 488 56.22 28.16 3.43
C ASP A 488 55.48 28.67 4.69
N PHE A 489 55.46 29.98 4.98
CA PHE A 489 54.70 30.53 6.11
C PHE A 489 53.19 30.28 6.04
N ALA A 490 52.66 29.95 4.85
CA ALA A 490 51.26 29.56 4.67
C ALA A 490 50.90 28.21 5.33
N ASP A 491 51.85 27.30 5.55
CA ASP A 491 51.61 26.00 6.20
C ASP A 491 51.44 26.11 7.74
N LEU A 492 51.40 27.33 8.28
CA LEU A 492 51.08 27.65 9.69
C LEU A 492 49.61 28.09 9.90
N VAL A 493 48.79 28.17 8.84
CA VAL A 493 47.40 28.63 8.90
C VAL A 493 46.44 27.45 8.74
N ASP A 494 45.69 27.12 9.79
CA ASP A 494 44.61 26.13 9.72
C ASP A 494 43.43 26.66 8.87
N ALA A 495 42.82 25.79 8.06
CA ALA A 495 41.68 26.15 7.23
C ALA A 495 40.40 26.33 8.08
N PRO A 496 39.76 27.52 8.11
CA PRO A 496 38.52 27.73 8.85
C PRO A 496 37.34 26.94 8.25
N PRO A 497 36.39 26.47 9.07
CA PRO A 497 35.28 25.64 8.60
C PRO A 497 34.25 26.43 7.80
N ILE A 498 34.11 26.07 6.52
CA ILE A 498 33.10 26.60 5.59
C ILE A 498 31.70 26.32 6.14
N GLN A 499 30.90 27.37 6.33
CA GLN A 499 29.55 27.22 6.87
C GLN A 499 28.58 26.68 5.82
N PRO A 500 27.87 25.56 6.11
CA PRO A 500 26.78 25.05 5.28
C PRO A 500 25.73 26.12 4.97
N SER A 501 25.49 26.36 3.69
CA SER A 501 24.43 27.27 3.22
C SER A 501 23.96 26.79 1.87
N SER A 502 22.65 26.81 1.62
CA SER A 502 22.09 26.32 0.37
C SER A 502 20.86 27.12 -0.08
N LYS A 503 20.78 27.30 -1.40
CA LYS A 503 19.68 27.92 -2.13
C LYS A 503 18.62 26.88 -2.54
N PHE A 504 18.92 25.58 -2.40
CA PHE A 504 18.02 24.47 -2.78
C PHE A 504 17.04 24.08 -1.67
N GLN A 505 15.77 24.41 -1.86
CA GLN A 505 14.65 23.85 -1.11
C GLN A 505 14.16 22.55 -1.77
N LEU A 506 14.16 21.44 -1.04
CA LEU A 506 13.60 20.16 -1.49
C LEU A 506 12.14 20.04 -1.04
N ALA A 507 11.25 19.67 -1.96
CA ALA A 507 9.87 19.28 -1.67
C ALA A 507 9.70 17.78 -1.93
N LEU A 508 9.03 17.05 -1.03
CA LEU A 508 8.74 15.62 -1.24
C LEU A 508 7.51 15.47 -2.14
N THR A 509 7.58 14.57 -3.12
CA THR A 509 6.44 14.25 -3.99
C THR A 509 5.70 13.03 -3.44
N PRO A 510 4.50 13.20 -2.83
CA PRO A 510 3.72 12.07 -2.32
C PRO A 510 3.17 11.20 -3.47
N PRO A 511 2.78 9.93 -3.19
CA PRO A 511 2.18 9.06 -4.20
C PRO A 511 0.79 9.55 -4.62
N ASP A 512 0.60 9.84 -5.92
CA ASP A 512 -0.71 10.19 -6.48
C ASP A 512 -1.52 8.93 -6.86
N PHE A 513 -2.41 8.51 -5.96
CA PHE A 513 -3.32 7.40 -6.19
C PHE A 513 -4.35 7.66 -7.29
N ALA A 514 -4.61 8.92 -7.66
CA ALA A 514 -5.59 9.27 -8.69
C ALA A 514 -5.03 9.15 -10.12
N GLN A 515 -3.70 9.11 -10.29
CA GLN A 515 -3.00 8.94 -11.58
C GLN A 515 -3.33 7.62 -12.28
N HIS A 516 -3.56 6.55 -11.51
CA HIS A 516 -3.70 5.18 -12.01
C HIS A 516 -4.97 4.51 -11.47
N ARG A 517 -6.13 5.07 -11.83
CA ARG A 517 -7.45 4.54 -11.47
C ARG A 517 -7.64 3.12 -12.02
N VAL A 518 -8.41 2.31 -11.28
CA VAL A 518 -8.86 0.97 -11.70
C VAL A 518 -10.37 0.85 -11.47
N GLU A 519 -11.02 0.02 -12.29
CA GLU A 519 -12.39 -0.40 -12.03
C GLU A 519 -12.42 -1.58 -11.04
N ASP A 520 -13.50 -1.64 -10.27
CA ASP A 520 -13.77 -2.72 -9.34
C ASP A 520 -14.12 -4.02 -10.11
N LEU A 521 -13.16 -4.95 -10.19
CA LEU A 521 -13.33 -6.27 -10.82
C LEU A 521 -14.59 -7.02 -10.35
N PHE A 522 -15.03 -6.78 -9.10
CA PHE A 522 -16.17 -7.44 -8.47
C PHE A 522 -17.39 -6.54 -8.36
N LYS A 523 -17.50 -5.50 -9.22
CA LYS A 523 -18.63 -4.56 -9.24
C LYS A 523 -20.00 -5.24 -9.31
N SER A 524 -20.13 -6.38 -9.98
CA SER A 524 -21.38 -7.15 -10.08
C SER A 524 -21.96 -7.63 -8.73
N LEU A 525 -21.15 -7.76 -7.67
CA LEU A 525 -21.63 -8.02 -6.30
C LEU A 525 -22.42 -6.84 -5.70
N GLY A 526 -22.46 -5.69 -6.37
CA GLY A 526 -23.30 -4.54 -6.01
C GLY A 526 -22.54 -3.33 -5.47
N PRO A 527 -23.22 -2.19 -5.22
CA PRO A 527 -22.64 -0.97 -4.67
C PRO A 527 -21.90 -1.18 -3.36
N ILE A 528 -20.59 -0.88 -3.36
CA ILE A 528 -19.67 -1.14 -2.23
C ILE A 528 -19.95 -0.31 -0.96
N ALA A 529 -20.90 0.64 -1.02
CA ALA A 529 -21.42 1.36 0.13
C ALA A 529 -22.44 0.53 0.96
N VAL A 530 -22.99 -0.54 0.35
CA VAL A 530 -24.00 -1.46 0.90
C VAL A 530 -23.49 -2.90 0.85
N PHE A 531 -23.17 -3.40 -0.34
CA PHE A 531 -22.68 -4.76 -0.56
C PHE A 531 -21.17 -4.82 -0.33
N SER A 532 -20.78 -5.11 0.90
CA SER A 532 -19.40 -5.11 1.38
C SER A 532 -19.24 -6.07 2.56
N ALA A 533 -18.03 -6.58 2.80
CA ALA A 533 -17.73 -7.46 3.93
C ALA A 533 -17.91 -6.80 5.31
N LYS A 534 -18.10 -5.47 5.39
CA LYS A 534 -18.31 -4.75 6.65
C LYS A 534 -19.80 -4.61 7.04
N ARG A 535 -20.71 -5.18 6.24
CA ARG A 535 -22.16 -5.08 6.41
C ARG A 535 -22.81 -6.44 6.23
N HIS A 536 -23.96 -6.62 6.85
CA HIS A 536 -24.71 -7.88 6.82
C HIS A 536 -26.14 -7.68 6.34
N TRP A 537 -26.59 -8.57 5.46
CA TRP A 537 -27.95 -8.66 4.93
C TRP A 537 -28.41 -10.13 4.90
N SER A 538 -29.72 -10.36 4.88
CA SER A 538 -30.25 -11.72 4.73
C SER A 538 -29.93 -12.29 3.34
N ALA A 539 -29.78 -13.61 3.23
CA ALA A 539 -29.80 -14.28 1.93
C ALA A 539 -31.02 -13.81 1.09
N PRO A 540 -30.88 -13.54 -0.23
CA PRO A 540 -31.95 -12.96 -1.02
C PRO A 540 -33.19 -13.87 -1.10
N ARG A 541 -34.32 -13.37 -0.58
CA ARG A 541 -35.63 -14.05 -0.60
C ARG A 541 -36.30 -13.80 -1.95
N LEU A 542 -36.83 -14.84 -2.57
CA LEU A 542 -37.71 -14.71 -3.73
C LEU A 542 -39.11 -14.30 -3.27
N VAL A 543 -39.67 -13.26 -3.88
CA VAL A 543 -41.07 -12.83 -3.70
C VAL A 543 -41.74 -12.86 -5.06
N GLN A 544 -42.93 -13.48 -5.12
CA GLN A 544 -43.75 -13.53 -6.32
C GLN A 544 -45.15 -13.03 -6.00
N LEU A 545 -45.55 -11.93 -6.62
CA LEU A 545 -46.85 -11.30 -6.46
C LEU A 545 -47.66 -11.50 -7.75
N GLN A 546 -48.92 -11.86 -7.62
CA GLN A 546 -49.84 -11.98 -8.76
C GLN A 546 -51.15 -11.24 -8.47
N LYS A 547 -51.55 -10.34 -9.38
CA LYS A 547 -52.86 -9.68 -9.34
C LYS A 547 -53.95 -10.65 -9.75
N HIS A 548 -55.10 -10.58 -9.09
CA HIS A 548 -56.21 -11.49 -9.35
C HIS A 548 -57.06 -11.00 -10.54
N THR A 549 -56.80 -11.52 -11.74
CA THR A 549 -57.68 -11.27 -12.90
C THR A 549 -59.02 -11.99 -12.71
N ASP A 550 -60.12 -11.22 -12.75
CA ASP A 550 -61.41 -11.60 -12.15
C ASP A 550 -62.29 -12.55 -13.02
N GLN A 551 -61.66 -13.35 -13.88
CA GLN A 551 -62.36 -14.21 -14.86
C GLN A 551 -63.25 -15.30 -14.21
N ARG A 552 -63.10 -15.57 -12.91
CA ARG A 552 -63.96 -16.55 -12.20
C ARG A 552 -65.36 -16.04 -11.86
N ARG A 553 -65.62 -14.71 -11.84
CA ARG A 553 -66.95 -14.19 -11.44
C ARG A 553 -68.03 -14.33 -12.52
N GLU A 554 -67.66 -14.45 -13.80
CA GLU A 554 -68.63 -14.60 -14.90
C GLU A 554 -69.34 -15.96 -14.88
N SER A 555 -68.58 -17.04 -14.63
CA SER A 555 -69.09 -18.42 -14.60
C SER A 555 -70.17 -18.62 -13.53
N SER A 556 -69.92 -18.12 -12.31
CA SER A 556 -70.87 -18.25 -11.19
C SER A 556 -72.10 -17.34 -11.30
N ARG A 557 -72.08 -16.30 -12.16
CA ARG A 557 -73.25 -15.45 -12.43
C ARG A 557 -74.23 -16.10 -13.40
N ARG A 558 -73.75 -16.81 -14.42
CA ARG A 558 -74.63 -17.48 -15.40
C ARG A 558 -75.47 -18.61 -14.80
N GLN A 559 -74.98 -19.28 -13.76
CA GLN A 559 -75.61 -20.48 -13.21
C GLN A 559 -76.69 -20.22 -12.13
N ARG A 560 -77.10 -18.95 -11.92
CA ARG A 560 -78.07 -18.57 -10.87
C ARG A 560 -79.43 -18.06 -11.38
N ASN A 561 -79.60 -17.90 -12.70
CA ASN A 561 -80.87 -17.56 -13.34
C ASN A 561 -81.40 -18.75 -14.15
N GLY A 562 -82.17 -19.61 -13.49
CA GLY A 562 -82.89 -20.75 -14.08
C GLY A 562 -83.61 -21.50 -12.97
N ARG A 563 -84.95 -21.44 -12.94
CA ARG A 563 -85.75 -21.84 -11.76
C ARG A 563 -87.04 -22.56 -12.16
N ILE A 564 -87.29 -23.69 -11.49
CA ILE A 564 -88.54 -24.48 -11.42
C ILE A 564 -88.87 -25.33 -12.68
N GLU A 565 -89.63 -26.40 -12.40
CA GLU A 565 -90.41 -27.31 -13.26
C GLU A 565 -89.67 -28.55 -13.84
N ASP A 566 -90.22 -29.78 -13.75
CA ASP A 566 -91.11 -30.36 -12.73
C ASP A 566 -91.13 -31.91 -12.79
N TYR A 567 -91.79 -32.56 -11.81
CA TYR A 567 -92.31 -33.94 -11.80
C TYR A 567 -91.37 -35.17 -11.91
N SER A 568 -91.97 -36.27 -11.44
CA SER A 568 -91.45 -37.55 -10.95
C SER A 568 -91.24 -38.68 -11.97
N GLU A 569 -90.46 -39.68 -11.51
CA GLU A 569 -90.73 -41.14 -11.59
C GLU A 569 -90.06 -42.09 -12.63
N LEU A 570 -89.72 -43.27 -12.09
CA LEU A 570 -89.65 -44.64 -12.66
C LEU A 570 -88.47 -45.19 -13.52
N ASN A 571 -87.94 -46.32 -13.00
CA ASN A 571 -87.41 -47.53 -13.68
C ASN A 571 -86.08 -47.55 -14.47
N GLY A 572 -85.33 -48.68 -14.32
CA GLY A 572 -84.76 -49.32 -15.53
C GLY A 572 -83.44 -50.12 -15.52
N LYS A 573 -83.26 -51.14 -14.66
CA LYS A 573 -82.45 -52.38 -14.88
C LYS A 573 -81.24 -52.43 -15.89
N ARG A 574 -80.04 -52.72 -15.34
CA ARG A 574 -79.05 -53.79 -15.68
C ARG A 574 -78.59 -54.10 -17.14
N SER A 575 -77.28 -54.41 -17.24
CA SER A 575 -76.58 -55.38 -18.14
C SER A 575 -76.50 -55.10 -19.66
N GLU A 576 -75.51 -55.56 -20.44
CA GLU A 576 -74.09 -56.02 -20.26
C GLU A 576 -73.46 -56.23 -21.69
N LYS A 577 -72.13 -56.38 -21.82
CA LYS A 577 -71.33 -56.78 -23.03
C LYS A 577 -71.09 -55.64 -24.06
N ARG A 578 -69.83 -55.32 -24.44
CA ARG A 578 -68.87 -55.95 -25.41
C ARG A 578 -69.29 -55.73 -26.88
N ASP A 579 -68.40 -55.51 -27.86
CA ASP A 579 -66.95 -55.76 -28.01
C ASP A 579 -66.17 -54.48 -28.45
N ARG A 580 -64.84 -54.29 -28.25
CA ARG A 580 -63.66 -54.69 -29.07
C ARG A 580 -63.71 -54.23 -30.57
N SER A 581 -62.60 -53.82 -31.21
CA SER A 581 -61.19 -54.13 -30.93
C SER A 581 -60.12 -53.07 -31.33
N GLU A 582 -58.87 -53.30 -30.87
CA GLU A 582 -57.54 -52.93 -31.42
C GLU A 582 -57.16 -51.44 -31.75
N ASP A 583 -55.88 -51.00 -31.68
CA ASP A 583 -54.60 -51.74 -31.52
C ASP A 583 -53.46 -50.96 -30.78
N ASN A 584 -52.37 -51.66 -30.44
CA ASN A 584 -51.06 -51.25 -29.86
C ASN A 584 -51.07 -50.48 -28.52
N SER A 585 -50.60 -51.01 -27.38
CA SER A 585 -49.26 -51.56 -27.00
C SER A 585 -48.18 -50.46 -26.87
N THR A 586 -47.28 -50.47 -25.86
CA THR A 586 -46.66 -51.61 -25.14
C THR A 586 -46.70 -51.51 -23.60
N TYR A 587 -46.48 -52.64 -22.92
CA TYR A 587 -46.42 -52.73 -21.45
C TYR A 587 -45.46 -53.85 -21.00
N TYR A 588 -44.63 -53.58 -19.99
CA TYR A 588 -43.81 -54.54 -19.21
C TYR A 588 -42.64 -55.23 -19.97
N ASN A 589 -41.55 -55.65 -19.32
CA ASN A 589 -41.48 -56.35 -18.03
C ASN A 589 -40.37 -55.89 -17.05
N GLN A 590 -40.47 -56.44 -15.83
CA GLN A 590 -39.61 -56.26 -14.67
C GLN A 590 -39.16 -57.64 -14.18
N ILE A 591 -37.93 -57.76 -13.62
CA ILE A 591 -37.42 -58.97 -12.91
C ILE A 591 -37.07 -60.14 -13.88
N ILE A 592 -35.88 -60.78 -13.81
CA ILE A 592 -35.43 -61.92 -12.98
C ILE A 592 -33.87 -61.91 -13.11
N ARG A 593 -33.06 -61.83 -12.02
CA ARG A 593 -32.38 -62.94 -11.27
C ARG A 593 -31.56 -63.91 -12.17
N ASN A 594 -30.42 -64.48 -11.81
CA ASN A 594 -29.55 -64.46 -10.61
C ASN A 594 -28.11 -64.86 -11.05
N ASP A 595 -27.11 -64.66 -10.17
CA ASP A 595 -25.97 -65.56 -9.85
C ASP A 595 -24.93 -64.75 -9.02
N GLU A 596 -24.65 -65.06 -7.75
CA GLU A 596 -23.83 -66.18 -7.22
C GLU A 596 -22.34 -66.06 -7.59
N LYS A 597 -21.46 -65.51 -6.73
CA LYS A 597 -20.89 -66.24 -5.57
C LYS A 597 -20.03 -65.40 -4.61
N TYR A 598 -20.09 -65.74 -3.31
CA TYR A 598 -19.01 -65.94 -2.32
C TYR A 598 -17.82 -64.94 -2.22
N THR A 599 -17.39 -64.44 -1.04
CA THR A 599 -17.88 -64.57 0.36
C THR A 599 -17.18 -63.56 1.29
N ASP A 600 -17.82 -63.21 2.41
CA ASP A 600 -17.40 -63.19 3.83
C ASP A 600 -15.91 -62.85 4.22
N ASP A 601 -15.59 -62.25 5.37
CA ASP A 601 -16.39 -61.85 6.54
C ASP A 601 -15.65 -60.78 7.39
N TYR A 602 -16.37 -59.83 8.00
CA TYR A 602 -16.55 -59.74 9.47
C TYR A 602 -17.32 -58.47 9.89
N GLU A 603 -18.21 -58.62 10.87
CA GLU A 603 -19.15 -57.57 11.31
C GLU A 603 -18.84 -56.99 12.72
N LYS A 604 -19.53 -55.90 13.07
CA LYS A 604 -19.89 -55.36 14.41
C LYS A 604 -19.08 -54.21 15.04
N LYS A 605 -19.83 -53.12 15.29
CA LYS A 605 -19.76 -52.15 16.42
C LYS A 605 -18.52 -51.20 16.41
N LYS A 606 -18.68 -49.89 16.61
CA LYS A 606 -19.38 -49.29 17.76
C LYS A 606 -19.79 -47.81 17.55
N LEU A 607 -21.07 -47.51 17.81
CA LEU A 607 -21.65 -46.25 18.34
C LEU A 607 -20.98 -44.88 18.01
N HIS A 608 -21.68 -44.07 17.22
CA HIS A 608 -21.69 -42.61 17.45
C HIS A 608 -22.42 -42.29 18.77
N ARG A 609 -21.91 -41.32 19.54
CA ARG A 609 -22.47 -40.93 20.85
C ARG A 609 -23.02 -39.51 20.83
N VAL A 610 -24.30 -39.36 20.49
CA VAL A 610 -25.06 -38.16 20.84
C VAL A 610 -25.20 -38.10 22.36
N MET A 611 -24.93 -36.95 22.97
CA MET A 611 -25.30 -36.67 24.36
C MET A 611 -26.35 -35.55 24.40
N LYS A 612 -27.27 -35.65 25.37
CA LYS A 612 -28.52 -34.89 25.43
C LYS A 612 -28.63 -34.21 26.79
N GLN A 613 -28.97 -32.93 26.81
CA GLN A 613 -29.45 -32.22 28.01
C GLN A 613 -30.58 -31.26 27.59
N ASN A 614 -31.49 -30.97 28.52
CA ASN A 614 -32.65 -30.08 28.35
C ASN A 614 -33.50 -30.40 27.10
N GLY A 615 -33.86 -31.67 26.93
CA GLY A 615 -34.38 -32.16 25.66
C GLY A 615 -35.89 -31.99 25.44
N VAL A 616 -36.23 -31.35 24.32
CA VAL A 616 -37.38 -31.67 23.47
C VAL A 616 -36.84 -31.87 22.05
N TYR A 617 -37.36 -32.86 21.32
CA TYR A 617 -37.17 -32.99 19.87
C TYR A 617 -38.52 -32.70 19.21
N ILE A 618 -38.59 -31.74 18.29
CA ILE A 618 -39.71 -31.57 17.37
C ILE A 618 -39.12 -31.44 15.96
N ASN A 619 -39.66 -32.25 15.06
CA ASN A 619 -39.44 -32.18 13.62
C ASN A 619 -40.83 -32.25 12.98
N SER A 620 -41.30 -31.17 12.36
CA SER A 620 -42.67 -31.07 11.86
C SER A 620 -42.77 -30.14 10.66
N TYR A 621 -43.12 -30.71 9.51
CA TYR A 621 -43.63 -29.95 8.37
C TYR A 621 -45.08 -29.49 8.61
N ASN A 622 -45.45 -28.42 7.90
CA ASN A 622 -46.79 -28.11 7.38
C ASN A 622 -47.85 -27.38 8.26
N ASN A 623 -48.46 -26.36 7.63
CA ASN A 623 -49.83 -25.81 7.76
C ASN A 623 -50.64 -25.95 9.07
N ASN A 624 -51.13 -24.82 9.61
CA ASN A 624 -52.42 -24.25 9.15
C ASN A 624 -52.73 -22.85 9.75
N ASN A 625 -53.66 -22.11 9.12
CA ASN A 625 -54.30 -20.91 9.71
C ASN A 625 -55.42 -21.29 10.70
N ASN A 626 -55.68 -20.46 11.72
CA ASN A 626 -56.96 -19.74 11.83
C ASN A 626 -56.90 -18.54 12.81
N TYR A 627 -57.86 -17.61 12.69
CA TYR A 627 -58.15 -16.49 13.60
C TYR A 627 -59.01 -16.90 14.81
N ASP A 628 -59.02 -16.09 15.88
CA ASP A 628 -60.30 -15.60 16.47
C ASP A 628 -60.13 -14.28 17.31
N TYR A 629 -61.23 -13.74 17.85
CA TYR A 629 -61.47 -12.28 18.03
C TYR A 629 -61.54 -11.71 19.49
N HIS A 630 -60.84 -10.58 19.74
CA HIS A 630 -61.24 -9.44 20.64
C HIS A 630 -61.51 -9.72 22.17
N PRO A 631 -61.94 -8.74 23.04
CA PRO A 631 -61.95 -7.26 23.00
C PRO A 631 -61.55 -6.44 24.30
N LYS A 632 -61.03 -5.21 24.10
CA LYS A 632 -61.39 -3.91 24.76
C LYS A 632 -60.98 -3.45 26.21
N ILE A 633 -60.27 -2.29 26.22
CA ILE A 633 -60.45 -1.01 27.00
C ILE A 633 -60.05 -0.95 28.52
N ILE A 634 -59.68 0.28 28.95
CA ILE A 634 -59.54 0.89 30.31
C ILE A 634 -58.10 0.94 30.89
N ASP A 635 -57.58 2.01 31.52
CA ASP A 635 -57.69 3.49 31.31
C ASP A 635 -56.67 4.22 32.25
N TYR A 636 -56.36 5.51 32.01
CA TYR A 636 -55.53 6.43 32.86
C TYR A 636 -54.04 6.00 33.07
N TYR A 637 -53.07 6.88 33.40
CA TYR A 637 -53.08 8.12 34.21
C TYR A 637 -52.45 9.36 33.55
N SER A 638 -52.59 10.50 34.24
CA SER A 638 -52.27 11.86 33.77
C SER A 638 -51.48 12.67 34.82
N ASN A 639 -50.65 13.62 34.34
CA ASN A 639 -49.99 14.71 35.10
C ASN A 639 -48.92 14.27 36.14
N LYS A 640 -47.85 15.04 36.40
CA LYS A 640 -47.82 16.50 36.67
C LYS A 640 -46.56 17.25 36.19
N SER A 641 -46.67 18.57 36.25
CA SER A 641 -45.66 19.62 36.06
C SER A 641 -44.79 19.87 37.31
N ASP A 642 -43.73 20.69 37.18
CA ASP A 642 -43.70 22.05 37.79
C ASP A 642 -42.39 22.83 37.52
N ASN A 643 -42.52 24.09 37.07
CA ASN A 643 -41.84 25.33 37.53
C ASN A 643 -40.28 25.50 37.45
N VAL A 644 -39.67 26.71 37.34
CA VAL A 644 -40.10 28.11 37.02
C VAL A 644 -38.86 28.96 36.63
N HIS A 645 -39.10 30.17 36.07
CA HIS A 645 -38.23 31.38 35.87
C HIS A 645 -38.12 31.79 34.37
N THR A 646 -38.54 32.98 33.87
CA THR A 646 -38.34 34.41 34.23
C THR A 646 -36.89 34.88 33.95
N GLU A 647 -36.59 35.95 33.20
CA GLU A 647 -37.28 37.25 32.95
C GLU A 647 -37.01 37.90 31.55
N ASN A 648 -37.77 38.96 31.22
CA ASN A 648 -37.50 40.23 30.43
C ASN A 648 -36.36 40.25 29.37
N GLY A 649 -36.46 40.85 28.17
CA GLY A 649 -37.43 41.69 27.41
C GLY A 649 -36.88 41.88 25.96
N TYR A 650 -37.12 42.90 25.11
CA TYR A 650 -37.96 44.12 25.08
C TYR A 650 -38.14 44.58 23.59
N ASP A 651 -39.23 45.33 23.29
CA ASP A 651 -39.41 46.48 22.36
C ASP A 651 -38.96 46.53 20.86
N VAL A 652 -39.44 47.45 20.00
CA VAL A 652 -40.79 47.58 19.32
C VAL A 652 -40.54 48.10 17.85
N TYR A 653 -41.55 48.03 16.96
CA TYR A 653 -41.70 48.76 15.65
C TYR A 653 -40.91 48.22 14.42
N SER A 654 -41.38 48.31 13.16
CA SER A 654 -42.71 48.71 12.61
C SER A 654 -42.98 48.20 11.17
N ASN A 655 -44.27 47.97 10.87
CA ASN A 655 -44.99 48.00 9.57
C ASN A 655 -44.24 48.05 8.20
N GLY A 656 -44.64 47.16 7.27
CA GLY A 656 -44.41 47.33 5.82
C GLY A 656 -45.21 46.36 4.93
N LYS A 657 -46.31 46.80 4.29
CA LYS A 657 -47.16 45.97 3.39
C LYS A 657 -46.74 46.08 1.91
N LYS A 658 -46.67 44.95 1.17
CA LYS A 658 -47.53 44.64 -0.02
C LYS A 658 -47.04 43.46 -0.89
N ASN A 659 -47.91 42.46 -1.02
CA ASN A 659 -48.26 41.61 -2.17
C ASN A 659 -47.32 41.42 -3.38
N ASN A 660 -46.91 40.15 -3.59
CA ASN A 660 -47.03 39.35 -4.83
C ASN A 660 -46.75 39.99 -6.22
N ARG A 661 -45.77 39.42 -6.95
CA ARG A 661 -46.04 38.44 -8.05
C ARG A 661 -44.77 37.78 -8.66
N VAL A 662 -44.78 36.44 -8.67
CA VAL A 662 -44.37 35.54 -9.78
C VAL A 662 -42.87 35.37 -10.16
N ARG A 663 -42.36 34.17 -9.83
CA ARG A 663 -41.37 33.30 -10.53
C ARG A 663 -39.92 33.79 -10.84
N LYS A 664 -38.97 33.15 -10.18
CA LYS A 664 -38.03 32.19 -10.81
C LYS A 664 -37.61 31.13 -9.78
N ASP A 665 -37.45 29.88 -10.21
CA ASP A 665 -37.01 28.76 -9.37
C ASP A 665 -35.50 28.83 -9.07
N PRO A 666 -35.04 28.14 -8.01
CA PRO A 666 -34.17 27.00 -8.32
C PRO A 666 -34.44 25.73 -7.50
N LEU A 667 -34.60 24.64 -8.24
CA LEU A 667 -34.16 23.26 -7.95
C LEU A 667 -33.75 22.93 -6.49
N ARG A 668 -34.63 22.23 -5.77
CA ARG A 668 -34.26 21.39 -4.62
C ARG A 668 -34.91 20.02 -4.79
N ARG A 669 -34.12 19.01 -5.21
CA ARG A 669 -34.59 17.62 -5.29
C ARG A 669 -34.84 17.09 -3.87
N ALA A 670 -36.11 17.04 -3.46
CA ALA A 670 -36.54 16.11 -2.42
C ALA A 670 -36.49 14.68 -2.98
N ALA A 671 -36.34 13.67 -2.12
CA ALA A 671 -36.56 12.29 -2.53
C ALA A 671 -38.05 12.11 -2.80
N SER A 672 -38.41 11.71 -4.03
CA SER A 672 -39.79 11.37 -4.39
C SER A 672 -40.09 9.95 -3.90
N GLU A 673 -40.88 9.84 -2.84
CA GLU A 673 -41.55 8.59 -2.50
C GLU A 673 -42.57 8.30 -3.59
N TYR A 674 -42.32 7.25 -4.39
CA TYR A 674 -43.21 6.85 -5.48
C TYR A 674 -44.01 5.63 -5.03
N ASN A 675 -45.33 5.82 -4.91
CA ASN A 675 -46.25 4.69 -4.74
C ASN A 675 -46.28 3.87 -6.03
N VAL A 676 -46.15 2.55 -5.92
CA VAL A 676 -46.17 1.64 -7.08
C VAL A 676 -47.62 1.28 -7.42
N SER A 677 -48.38 2.31 -7.80
CA SER A 677 -49.77 2.21 -8.28
C SER A 677 -49.92 2.92 -9.62
N ASN A 678 -50.77 2.37 -10.50
CA ASN A 678 -51.01 2.94 -11.82
C ASN A 678 -51.83 4.22 -11.70
N ALA A 679 -51.19 5.40 -11.78
CA ALA A 679 -51.84 6.71 -11.62
C ALA A 679 -52.82 7.11 -12.76
N LYS A 680 -53.39 6.13 -13.48
CA LYS A 680 -54.39 6.30 -14.57
C LYS A 680 -55.44 5.18 -14.66
N THR A 681 -55.43 4.18 -13.78
CA THR A 681 -56.42 3.09 -13.75
C THR A 681 -56.75 2.71 -12.30
N ASP A 682 -58.00 2.35 -12.01
CA ASP A 682 -58.44 1.84 -10.70
C ASP A 682 -58.00 0.38 -10.47
N GLU A 683 -56.76 0.07 -10.83
CA GLU A 683 -56.13 -1.24 -10.67
C GLU A 683 -55.37 -1.27 -9.34
N GLU A 684 -55.75 -2.17 -8.45
CA GLU A 684 -55.05 -2.40 -7.18
C GLU A 684 -53.55 -2.59 -7.43
N GLY A 685 -52.74 -1.76 -6.76
CA GLY A 685 -51.28 -1.86 -6.81
C GLY A 685 -50.79 -3.09 -6.04
N PHE A 686 -49.48 -3.35 -6.08
CA PHE A 686 -48.89 -4.39 -5.25
C PHE A 686 -48.81 -4.01 -3.75
N GLY A 687 -49.20 -2.78 -3.39
CA GLY A 687 -49.30 -2.27 -2.02
C GLY A 687 -47.95 -2.05 -1.34
N PHE A 688 -46.97 -1.55 -2.10
CA PHE A 688 -45.70 -1.07 -1.55
C PHE A 688 -45.22 0.17 -2.31
N SER A 689 -44.31 0.92 -1.69
CA SER A 689 -43.62 2.07 -2.28
C SER A 689 -42.10 1.85 -2.24
N VAL A 690 -41.36 2.58 -3.07
CA VAL A 690 -39.90 2.43 -3.21
C VAL A 690 -39.17 3.77 -3.03
N ARG A 691 -37.93 3.71 -2.52
CA ARG A 691 -37.03 4.86 -2.30
C ARG A 691 -35.57 4.48 -2.50
N GLY A 692 -34.67 5.45 -2.51
CA GLY A 692 -33.26 5.21 -2.83
C GLY A 692 -33.03 5.04 -4.33
N ASP A 693 -31.81 4.69 -4.71
CA ASP A 693 -31.33 4.66 -6.10
C ASP A 693 -30.50 3.40 -6.37
N ALA A 694 -29.18 3.38 -6.15
CA ALA A 694 -28.36 2.16 -6.25
C ALA A 694 -27.87 1.67 -4.87
N PRO A 695 -28.45 0.62 -4.26
CA PRO A 695 -29.67 -0.10 -4.65
C PRO A 695 -30.97 0.64 -4.24
N VAL A 696 -32.09 0.25 -4.85
CA VAL A 696 -33.43 0.69 -4.45
C VAL A 696 -33.90 -0.11 -3.24
N ILE A 697 -34.66 0.56 -2.37
CA ILE A 697 -35.12 0.08 -1.06
C ILE A 697 -36.65 0.13 -1.03
N ILE A 698 -37.29 -0.90 -0.45
CA ILE A 698 -38.73 -0.84 -0.11
C ILE A 698 -38.95 0.25 0.95
N ALA A 699 -39.74 1.26 0.61
CA ALA A 699 -39.95 2.45 1.43
C ALA A 699 -41.04 2.25 2.48
N ALA A 700 -42.15 1.61 2.09
CA ALA A 700 -43.23 1.17 2.96
C ALA A 700 -43.96 -0.02 2.31
N VAL A 701 -44.67 -0.80 3.12
CA VAL A 701 -45.55 -1.89 2.68
C VAL A 701 -46.90 -1.70 3.36
N GLU A 702 -47.99 -1.78 2.61
CA GLU A 702 -49.35 -1.58 3.09
C GLU A 702 -49.86 -2.87 3.77
N PRO A 703 -50.37 -2.82 5.03
CA PRO A 703 -50.82 -4.02 5.73
C PRO A 703 -51.94 -4.77 5.00
N ASN A 704 -51.82 -6.10 4.91
CA ASN A 704 -52.68 -7.01 4.15
C ASN A 704 -52.64 -6.85 2.62
N SER A 705 -51.68 -6.10 2.07
CA SER A 705 -51.45 -6.02 0.62
C SER A 705 -50.82 -7.29 0.05
N LEU A 706 -50.76 -7.37 -1.29
CA LEU A 706 -49.95 -8.39 -1.97
C LEU A 706 -48.48 -8.36 -1.51
N GLY A 707 -47.89 -7.18 -1.33
CA GLY A 707 -46.52 -7.03 -0.82
C GLY A 707 -46.33 -7.60 0.60
N ASP A 708 -47.25 -7.30 1.51
CA ASP A 708 -47.24 -7.79 2.90
C ASP A 708 -47.43 -9.32 2.95
N ILE A 709 -48.42 -9.84 2.22
CA ILE A 709 -48.70 -11.28 2.11
C ILE A 709 -47.55 -12.03 1.40
N GLY A 710 -46.89 -11.40 0.43
CA GLY A 710 -45.64 -11.87 -0.18
C GLY A 710 -44.41 -11.74 0.74
N GLY A 711 -44.58 -11.20 1.95
CA GLY A 711 -43.56 -11.10 2.97
C GLY A 711 -42.49 -10.03 2.69
N MET A 712 -42.78 -9.00 1.88
CA MET A 712 -41.94 -7.81 1.72
C MET A 712 -41.85 -7.02 3.03
N ARG A 713 -40.76 -6.27 3.25
CA ARG A 713 -40.54 -5.47 4.46
C ARG A 713 -39.97 -4.11 4.13
N GLU A 714 -40.35 -3.09 4.89
CA GLU A 714 -39.65 -1.80 4.88
C GLU A 714 -38.14 -2.02 5.11
N GLY A 715 -37.31 -1.34 4.31
CA GLY A 715 -35.86 -1.43 4.38
C GLY A 715 -35.24 -2.58 3.59
N ASP A 716 -36.02 -3.49 2.99
CA ASP A 716 -35.48 -4.51 2.08
C ASP A 716 -34.82 -3.86 0.85
N PHE A 717 -33.60 -4.30 0.52
CA PHE A 717 -32.93 -3.98 -0.74
C PHE A 717 -33.53 -4.81 -1.88
N ILE A 718 -33.79 -4.18 -3.02
CA ILE A 718 -34.17 -4.87 -4.25
C ILE A 718 -32.89 -5.36 -4.94
N ILE A 719 -32.78 -6.67 -5.15
CA ILE A 719 -31.62 -7.33 -5.76
C ILE A 719 -31.88 -7.62 -7.23
N SER A 720 -33.02 -8.23 -7.56
CA SER A 720 -33.44 -8.48 -8.95
C SER A 720 -34.95 -8.25 -9.15
N ILE A 721 -35.33 -7.95 -10.40
CA ILE A 721 -36.71 -8.01 -10.89
C ILE A 721 -36.74 -9.02 -12.03
N GLY A 722 -37.49 -10.10 -11.84
CA GLY A 722 -37.28 -11.35 -12.58
C GLY A 722 -35.82 -11.77 -12.53
N GLU A 723 -35.30 -12.18 -13.68
CA GLU A 723 -33.90 -12.58 -13.88
C GLU A 723 -32.92 -11.40 -13.99
N ARG A 724 -33.39 -10.15 -13.97
CA ARG A 724 -32.52 -8.96 -14.14
C ARG A 724 -32.06 -8.44 -12.78
N ASP A 725 -30.75 -8.50 -12.52
CA ASP A 725 -30.13 -7.79 -11.40
C ASP A 725 -30.33 -6.27 -11.54
N VAL A 726 -30.68 -5.63 -10.43
CA VAL A 726 -30.94 -4.18 -10.34
C VAL A 726 -30.17 -3.50 -9.21
N LYS A 727 -29.14 -4.15 -8.63
CA LYS A 727 -28.34 -3.58 -7.52
C LYS A 727 -27.69 -2.24 -7.89
N TRP A 728 -27.48 -1.98 -9.17
CA TRP A 728 -26.93 -0.74 -9.75
C TRP A 728 -27.91 0.06 -10.62
N SER A 729 -29.14 -0.41 -10.82
CA SER A 729 -30.12 0.33 -11.62
C SER A 729 -30.62 1.56 -10.87
N SER A 730 -30.99 2.61 -11.60
CA SER A 730 -31.57 3.80 -10.99
C SER A 730 -33.01 3.56 -10.51
N HIS A 731 -33.47 4.42 -9.60
CA HIS A 731 -34.85 4.46 -9.13
C HIS A 731 -35.87 4.39 -10.28
N GLU A 732 -35.68 5.20 -11.32
CA GLU A 732 -36.54 5.27 -12.49
C GLU A 732 -36.55 3.95 -13.29
N GLU A 733 -35.39 3.31 -13.46
CA GLU A 733 -35.32 2.02 -14.15
C GLU A 733 -36.02 0.91 -13.34
N VAL A 734 -35.84 0.89 -12.01
CA VAL A 734 -36.50 -0.09 -11.13
C VAL A 734 -38.02 0.09 -11.13
N VAL A 735 -38.52 1.33 -11.00
CA VAL A 735 -39.96 1.62 -11.09
C VAL A 735 -40.52 1.21 -12.46
N ARG A 736 -39.80 1.51 -13.56
CA ARG A 736 -40.18 1.09 -14.92
C ARG A 736 -40.23 -0.43 -15.06
N LEU A 737 -39.27 -1.17 -14.50
CA LEU A 737 -39.25 -2.64 -14.53
C LEU A 737 -40.43 -3.24 -13.74
N ILE A 738 -40.79 -2.67 -12.60
CA ILE A 738 -41.98 -3.11 -11.84
C ILE A 738 -43.27 -2.82 -12.61
N GLN A 739 -43.40 -1.65 -13.24
CA GLN A 739 -44.55 -1.31 -14.09
C GLN A 739 -44.66 -2.23 -15.33
N GLN A 740 -43.53 -2.63 -15.91
CA GLN A 740 -43.47 -3.56 -17.04
C GLN A 740 -43.84 -5.01 -16.69
N ALA A 741 -43.84 -5.38 -15.41
CA ALA A 741 -44.25 -6.72 -14.95
C ALA A 741 -45.77 -6.94 -14.99
N GLY A 742 -46.56 -5.86 -15.08
CA GLY A 742 -48.03 -5.92 -15.19
C GLY A 742 -48.69 -6.63 -13.99
N ASP A 743 -49.33 -7.76 -14.25
CA ASP A 743 -50.05 -8.55 -13.23
C ASP A 743 -49.15 -9.48 -12.41
N THR A 744 -47.94 -9.82 -12.87
CA THR A 744 -47.09 -10.86 -12.24
C THR A 744 -45.69 -10.35 -11.99
N LEU A 745 -45.39 -9.99 -10.75
CA LEU A 745 -44.12 -9.41 -10.32
C LEU A 745 -43.29 -10.43 -9.54
N THR A 746 -42.16 -10.86 -10.11
CA THR A 746 -41.14 -11.67 -9.42
C THR A 746 -39.97 -10.77 -9.03
N MET A 747 -39.49 -10.87 -7.79
CA MET A 747 -38.37 -10.06 -7.27
C MET A 747 -37.49 -10.88 -6.31
N ARG A 748 -36.21 -10.54 -6.20
CA ARG A 748 -35.33 -10.99 -5.11
C ARG A 748 -35.05 -9.83 -4.16
N LEU A 749 -35.29 -10.01 -2.86
CA LEU A 749 -35.13 -8.99 -1.81
C LEU A 749 -34.13 -9.43 -0.74
N ALA A 750 -33.33 -8.51 -0.20
CA ALA A 750 -32.43 -8.78 0.93
C ALA A 750 -32.63 -7.79 2.08
N THR A 751 -32.88 -8.29 3.29
CA THR A 751 -33.11 -7.44 4.47
C THR A 751 -31.77 -7.03 5.11
N PRO A 752 -31.44 -5.74 5.30
CA PRO A 752 -30.28 -5.33 6.08
C PRO A 752 -30.41 -5.79 7.54
N MET A 753 -29.37 -6.45 8.06
CA MET A 753 -29.31 -6.95 9.45
C MET A 753 -28.63 -5.95 10.40
N ASP A 754 -27.91 -4.97 9.87
CA ASP A 754 -27.26 -3.91 10.64
C ASP A 754 -28.28 -2.87 11.14
N LYS A 755 -28.42 -2.75 12.47
CA LYS A 755 -29.37 -1.84 13.16
C LYS A 755 -29.24 -0.35 12.80
N SER A 756 -28.14 0.05 12.16
CA SER A 756 -27.89 1.43 11.69
C SER A 756 -28.55 1.76 10.35
N CYS A 757 -29.03 0.78 9.59
CA CYS A 757 -29.60 1.01 8.25
C CYS A 757 -31.05 1.54 8.26
N VAL A 758 -31.74 1.45 9.41
CA VAL A 758 -33.21 1.61 9.51
C VAL A 758 -33.64 2.95 10.13
N LYS A 759 -32.79 4.00 10.07
CA LYS A 759 -33.11 5.32 10.63
C LYS A 759 -32.63 6.51 9.78
N SER A 760 -33.49 6.96 8.89
CA SER A 760 -33.53 8.36 8.42
C SER A 760 -34.85 8.71 7.74
N SER A 761 -35.59 9.61 8.38
CA SER A 761 -36.67 10.42 7.80
C SER A 761 -36.40 11.90 8.17
N PRO A 762 -36.75 12.90 7.34
CA PRO A 762 -36.20 14.25 7.47
C PRO A 762 -37.14 15.25 8.15
N ASP A 763 -36.56 16.10 9.02
CA ASP A 763 -37.16 17.36 9.49
C ASP A 763 -36.30 18.58 9.09
N ILE A 764 -36.89 19.78 9.08
CA ILE A 764 -36.41 20.95 8.32
C ILE A 764 -36.51 22.25 9.19
N PRO A 765 -35.92 23.39 8.78
CA PRO A 765 -34.50 23.75 8.80
C PRO A 765 -34.14 24.82 9.87
N ARG A 766 -32.84 25.09 10.04
CA ARG A 766 -32.33 26.45 10.34
C ARG A 766 -31.11 26.78 9.47
N GLN A 767 -30.85 28.08 9.27
CA GLN A 767 -29.99 28.58 8.21
C GLN A 767 -28.56 28.92 8.65
N THR A 768 -27.61 28.57 7.76
CA THR A 768 -26.36 29.27 7.41
C THR A 768 -25.62 30.10 8.46
N ASN A 769 -24.32 29.83 8.58
CA ASN A 769 -23.35 30.86 8.15
C ASN A 769 -22.20 30.20 7.37
N SER A 770 -21.52 30.98 6.52
CA SER A 770 -20.65 30.46 5.45
C SER A 770 -19.15 30.64 5.72
N ASN A 771 -18.36 29.62 5.39
CA ASN A 771 -17.14 29.76 4.59
C ASN A 771 -16.71 28.37 4.08
N GLN A 772 -16.50 28.25 2.76
CA GLN A 772 -15.98 27.03 2.12
C GLN A 772 -14.73 27.37 1.31
N GLY A 773 -13.64 26.66 1.58
CA GLY A 773 -12.53 26.45 0.66
C GLY A 773 -12.41 24.94 0.44
N SER A 774 -12.54 24.48 -0.79
CA SER A 774 -12.76 23.05 -1.09
C SER A 774 -11.51 22.37 -1.64
N VAL A 775 -11.10 21.26 -1.03
CA VAL A 775 -10.56 20.04 -1.71
C VAL A 775 -10.62 18.85 -0.73
N SER A 776 -10.85 17.65 -1.26
CA SER A 776 -10.98 16.40 -0.48
C SER A 776 -10.29 15.25 -1.21
N ALA A 777 -9.45 14.45 -0.51
CA ALA A 777 -9.13 13.06 -0.90
C ALA A 777 -8.26 12.22 0.10
N ALA A 778 -8.10 12.57 1.39
CA ALA A 778 -7.19 11.82 2.28
C ALA A 778 -7.58 11.78 3.78
N SER A 779 -8.53 10.92 4.18
CA SER A 779 -8.69 10.52 5.59
C SER A 779 -9.73 9.40 5.81
N THR A 780 -9.30 8.14 6.00
CA THR A 780 -10.08 7.11 6.75
C THR A 780 -9.17 6.21 7.60
N ALA A 781 -8.34 6.80 8.45
CA ALA A 781 -7.75 6.09 9.59
C ALA A 781 -8.79 6.08 10.73
N SER A 782 -9.51 4.97 10.92
CA SER A 782 -10.57 4.88 11.93
C SER A 782 -10.02 4.48 13.30
N SER A 783 -9.78 5.47 14.17
CA SER A 783 -9.46 5.23 15.58
C SER A 783 -10.64 4.58 16.32
N GLY A 784 -10.52 3.32 16.69
CA GLY A 784 -11.52 2.58 17.47
C GLY A 784 -11.22 2.58 18.96
N SER A 785 -11.81 3.48 19.72
CA SER A 785 -11.75 3.45 21.20
C SER A 785 -12.83 2.53 21.76
N THR A 786 -12.43 1.49 22.49
CA THR A 786 -13.35 0.63 23.28
C THR A 786 -12.92 0.59 24.75
N ALA A 787 -13.75 1.17 25.61
CA ALA A 787 -13.59 1.09 27.06
C ALA A 787 -14.61 0.12 27.64
N VAL A 788 -14.16 -1.05 28.11
CA VAL A 788 -15.00 -1.95 28.92
C VAL A 788 -14.17 -2.67 29.98
N THR A 789 -14.61 -2.49 31.23
CA THR A 789 -14.34 -3.27 32.46
C THR A 789 -13.30 -4.40 32.38
N ALA A 790 -12.17 -4.23 33.07
CA ALA A 790 -11.16 -5.26 33.23
C ALA A 790 -11.56 -6.37 34.21
N ARG A 791 -11.27 -7.63 33.85
CA ARG A 791 -10.91 -8.71 34.77
C ARG A 791 -9.79 -9.56 34.17
N SER A 792 -9.11 -10.34 35.00
CA SER A 792 -7.68 -10.66 34.86
C SER A 792 -7.30 -11.80 33.91
N SER A 793 -5.99 -11.87 33.64
CA SER A 793 -5.22 -13.02 33.12
C SER A 793 -5.36 -13.43 31.64
N ALA A 794 -4.79 -12.61 30.75
CA ALA A 794 -4.12 -13.08 29.53
C ALA A 794 -2.61 -12.80 29.65
N ARG A 795 -1.75 -13.77 29.30
CA ARG A 795 -0.29 -13.59 29.38
C ARG A 795 0.23 -12.86 28.14
N ARG A 796 1.08 -11.83 28.32
CA ARG A 796 1.85 -11.24 27.21
C ARG A 796 2.73 -12.32 26.57
N ALA A 797 2.64 -12.49 25.26
CA ALA A 797 3.71 -13.15 24.50
C ALA A 797 4.92 -12.19 24.44
N PRO A 798 6.16 -12.66 24.67
CA PRO A 798 7.34 -11.81 24.57
C PRO A 798 7.68 -11.54 23.10
N SER A 799 7.76 -10.26 22.72
CA SER A 799 8.28 -9.80 21.43
C SER A 799 9.79 -10.05 21.37
N TRP A 800 10.18 -11.21 20.84
CA TRP A 800 11.58 -11.64 20.83
C TRP A 800 12.31 -11.06 19.60
N ASN A 801 13.35 -10.26 19.83
CA ASN A 801 14.11 -9.60 18.76
C ASN A 801 15.44 -10.35 18.50
N PRO A 802 15.57 -11.11 17.39
CA PRO A 802 16.70 -12.01 17.15
C PRO A 802 17.98 -11.30 16.67
N PHE A 803 17.98 -9.96 16.56
CA PHE A 803 19.06 -9.17 15.98
C PHE A 803 19.94 -8.42 16.99
N ARG A 804 19.61 -8.47 18.29
CA ARG A 804 20.40 -7.77 19.31
C ARG A 804 21.74 -8.49 19.54
N ARG A 805 22.87 -7.84 19.20
CA ARG A 805 24.20 -8.36 19.55
C ARG A 805 24.31 -8.45 21.08
N HIS A 806 24.65 -9.63 21.60
CA HIS A 806 24.91 -9.80 23.02
C HIS A 806 26.30 -9.26 23.37
N THR A 807 26.40 -7.98 23.72
CA THR A 807 27.59 -7.40 24.34
C THR A 807 27.64 -7.80 25.83
N SER A 808 28.05 -9.04 26.11
CA SER A 808 28.34 -9.51 27.47
C SER A 808 29.58 -8.78 28.00
N ARG A 809 29.35 -7.71 28.76
CA ARG A 809 30.40 -6.88 29.36
C ARG A 809 30.91 -7.53 30.64
N ASP A 810 31.62 -8.63 30.50
CA ASP A 810 32.17 -9.38 31.65
C ASP A 810 33.20 -8.51 32.40
N ASN A 811 32.95 -8.33 33.69
CA ASN A 811 33.67 -7.41 34.54
C ASN A 811 34.58 -8.18 35.51
N SER A 812 35.69 -8.71 35.00
CA SER A 812 36.73 -9.34 35.82
C SER A 812 38.12 -8.82 35.43
N SER A 813 38.91 -8.49 36.45
CA SER A 813 40.20 -7.82 36.30
C SER A 813 41.36 -8.83 36.31
N HIS A 814 42.26 -8.77 35.32
CA HIS A 814 43.66 -9.19 35.46
C HIS A 814 44.58 -8.41 34.50
N ARG A 815 45.83 -8.19 34.92
CA ARG A 815 46.91 -7.59 34.09
C ARG A 815 47.59 -8.70 33.26
N GLY A 816 47.94 -8.41 32.00
CA GLY A 816 48.81 -9.30 31.21
C GLY A 816 49.14 -8.81 29.80
N SER A 817 50.44 -8.78 29.52
CA SER A 817 51.17 -8.57 28.24
C SER A 817 50.49 -8.91 26.89
N HIS A 818 51.03 -8.30 25.82
CA HIS A 818 51.07 -8.84 24.44
C HIS A 818 51.18 -10.39 24.41
N THR A 819 50.57 -11.09 23.45
CA THR A 819 51.03 -11.15 22.05
C THR A 819 49.93 -11.24 20.99
N SER A 820 50.31 -10.91 19.76
CA SER A 820 49.54 -11.15 18.53
C SER A 820 49.45 -12.63 18.16
N ASN A 821 48.32 -13.07 17.61
CA ASN A 821 48.28 -14.17 16.64
C ASN A 821 47.08 -14.03 15.69
N VAL A 822 47.36 -14.01 14.38
CA VAL A 822 46.37 -13.99 13.31
C VAL A 822 46.18 -15.41 12.80
N ILE A 823 44.94 -15.93 12.83
CA ILE A 823 44.57 -17.13 12.08
C ILE A 823 43.25 -16.84 11.35
N PHE A 824 43.35 -16.64 10.03
CA PHE A 824 42.21 -16.67 9.13
C PHE A 824 41.77 -18.12 8.87
N ARG A 825 40.47 -18.30 8.64
CA ARG A 825 39.89 -19.30 7.75
C ARG A 825 38.71 -18.68 7.01
#